data_AF-A0A2V5TRN8-F1
#
_entry.id   AF-A0A2V5TRN8-F1
#
_cell.length_a   1.000
_cell.length_b   1.000
_cell.length_c   1.000
_cell.angle_alpha   90.00
_cell.angle_beta   90.00
_cell.angle_gamma   90.00
#
_symmetry.space_group_name_H-M   'P 1'
#
loop_
_entity.id
_entity.type
_entity.pdbx_description
1 polymer ?
#
loop_
_entity_poly.entity_id
_entity_poly.type
_entity_poly.pdbx_seq_one_letter_code
_entity_poly.pdbx_strand_id
1 'polypeptide(L)'
;MHEVTGEATPFWIIAAGGKFDVTIKWWQTERYQKVVDEFRGKILFVQVGEFGHHHPKLEGAIDLRGQTNLRELVRLVYHSQGVLCSVTALMHLAAAVEVKGCKSRRRPCVVVAGGREPAHWEAYPNHQFIHTNGALRCCAKGGCWKDRAVALGDGDRRDRPDHLCVDAVDGLPRCMDMITAEEVIRRIDFYYQGGTLNYLSPRQRKEADRGILARAKNPYDDQPLTLHNAGMACERFVRTIPEYPGCYRGKGIVICGGGVRYFTNAWVCINMLRWLGCRLPVQFWHLGAREMDKEMKDLLAPLGVECVDACKVRKRHPMRKLGGWELKPYAILHCPFEEVLFLDADNVPVIRPEFLFETPQYQATGAIFWPDYGRSPRARPVWRSCRLRRPKELEFESGQIVVDKRRCWKALRLCVWFNENSDFYYQYLHGDKETFHLAFRKLKKSYALVDKPIYSLTGTMCQHDFEGNRIFQHRNTDKWNLFLLNRRVPGFQHEDQCREYVRQLQRQWDGRSGSFRKSIPRRTVPLSRSPIIRAVMISCPERTDFRRKTLKNLVQTDWGAEPVHVQMDCGKGEDYRARQTQTALRALQWSLATDADYILFLEDDLAFNRHLRHNLEHWRPLRHREITLAGLYNPRLRESAIDLQNQAVIVEPYAIFGSQAFLISKATVQYLVRHWNRVEGMQDIKVSRLAGRLRFPILYHCPSLIQHVGKSSIWGGSFHQAADFDAYWKA
;
A
#
# COMPACT_ATOMS: atom_id res chain seq x y z
N MET A 1 -7.02 -36.58 -3.00
CA MET A 1 -8.28 -37.21 -2.54
C MET A 1 -8.01 -38.19 -1.42
N HIS A 2 -7.29 -39.30 -1.63
CA HIS A 2 -6.84 -40.16 -0.53
C HIS A 2 -6.14 -39.38 0.59
N GLU A 3 -5.30 -38.41 0.23
CA GLU A 3 -4.62 -37.51 1.17
C GLU A 3 -5.56 -36.58 1.97
N VAL A 4 -6.79 -36.35 1.50
CA VAL A 4 -7.74 -35.40 2.09
C VAL A 4 -8.90 -36.11 2.79
N THR A 5 -9.35 -37.25 2.25
CA THR A 5 -10.47 -38.05 2.77
C THR A 5 -10.00 -39.32 3.48
N GLY A 6 -8.70 -39.64 3.50
CA GLY A 6 -8.15 -40.83 4.17
C GLY A 6 -8.40 -42.17 3.45
N GLU A 7 -9.18 -42.19 2.36
CA GLU A 7 -9.44 -43.38 1.54
C GLU A 7 -9.72 -43.02 0.06
N ALA A 8 -9.87 -44.04 -0.80
CA ALA A 8 -10.23 -43.84 -2.21
C ALA A 8 -11.72 -43.50 -2.38
N THR A 9 -12.12 -42.28 -2.02
CA THR A 9 -13.49 -41.78 -2.17
C THR A 9 -13.74 -41.32 -3.62
N PRO A 10 -14.78 -41.84 -4.30
CA PRO A 10 -15.12 -41.38 -5.65
C PRO A 10 -15.64 -39.93 -5.65
N PHE A 11 -15.34 -39.16 -6.69
CA PHE A 11 -15.67 -37.74 -6.74
C PHE A 11 -15.85 -37.20 -8.15
N TRP A 12 -16.58 -36.10 -8.27
CA TRP A 12 -16.72 -35.29 -9.48
C TRP A 12 -15.86 -34.04 -9.38
N ILE A 13 -15.26 -33.61 -10.48
CA ILE A 13 -14.60 -32.29 -10.55
C ILE A 13 -15.62 -31.27 -10.99
N ILE A 14 -15.64 -30.10 -10.33
CA ILE A 14 -16.50 -28.98 -10.70
C ILE A 14 -15.68 -27.70 -10.91
N ALA A 15 -15.93 -26.99 -12.01
CA ALA A 15 -15.36 -25.67 -12.26
C ALA A 15 -16.48 -24.63 -12.40
N ALA A 16 -16.79 -23.96 -11.29
CA ALA A 16 -17.80 -22.92 -11.22
C ALA A 16 -17.19 -21.54 -11.49
N GLY A 17 -16.93 -21.25 -12.77
CA GLY A 17 -16.42 -19.95 -13.24
C GLY A 17 -15.36 -20.07 -14.32
N GLY A 18 -14.50 -19.07 -14.49
CA GLY A 18 -13.47 -19.07 -15.52
C GLY A 18 -12.69 -17.77 -15.67
N LYS A 19 -12.08 -17.61 -16.84
CA LYS A 19 -11.21 -16.47 -17.16
C LYS A 19 -12.01 -15.17 -17.39
N PHE A 20 -11.43 -14.05 -16.98
CA PHE A 20 -12.02 -12.71 -17.10
C PHE A 20 -12.09 -12.17 -18.54
N ASP A 21 -11.30 -12.71 -19.45
CA ASP A 21 -11.35 -12.35 -20.87
C ASP A 21 -12.58 -12.92 -21.57
N VAL A 22 -13.11 -14.08 -21.13
CA VAL A 22 -14.22 -14.78 -21.80
C VAL A 22 -15.41 -15.06 -20.85
N THR A 23 -15.92 -14.02 -20.18
CA THR A 23 -17.00 -14.15 -19.17
C THR A 23 -18.34 -14.63 -19.73
N ILE A 24 -18.54 -14.59 -21.05
CA ILE A 24 -19.74 -15.14 -21.71
C ILE A 24 -19.92 -16.65 -21.43
N LYS A 25 -18.84 -17.37 -21.12
CA LYS A 25 -18.85 -18.81 -20.85
C LYS A 25 -19.22 -19.14 -19.41
N TRP A 26 -19.40 -18.13 -18.57
CA TRP A 26 -19.68 -18.33 -17.16
C TRP A 26 -21.16 -18.63 -16.97
N TRP A 27 -21.42 -19.64 -16.14
CA TRP A 27 -22.74 -19.88 -15.58
C TRP A 27 -22.77 -19.34 -14.14
N GLN A 28 -23.95 -18.96 -13.65
CA GLN A 28 -24.10 -18.41 -12.31
C GLN A 28 -23.63 -19.42 -11.24
N THR A 29 -22.77 -18.97 -10.32
CA THR A 29 -22.27 -19.79 -9.21
C THR A 29 -23.40 -20.38 -8.40
N GLU A 30 -24.48 -19.62 -8.17
CA GLU A 30 -25.65 -20.05 -7.41
C GLU A 30 -26.32 -21.27 -8.04
N ARG A 31 -26.24 -21.42 -9.37
CA ARG A 31 -26.77 -22.59 -10.07
C ARG A 31 -25.85 -23.81 -9.92
N TYR A 32 -24.53 -23.63 -9.96
CA TYR A 32 -23.60 -24.69 -9.57
C TYR A 32 -23.81 -25.12 -8.11
N GLN A 33 -24.09 -24.17 -7.21
CA GLN A 33 -24.38 -24.47 -5.80
C GLN A 33 -25.63 -25.35 -5.66
N LYS A 34 -26.71 -25.04 -6.38
CA LYS A 34 -27.91 -25.91 -6.41
C LYS A 34 -27.61 -27.34 -6.85
N VAL A 35 -26.71 -27.53 -7.83
CA VAL A 35 -26.27 -28.88 -8.26
C VAL A 35 -25.52 -29.59 -7.13
N VAL A 36 -24.60 -28.91 -6.44
CA VAL A 36 -23.87 -29.47 -5.29
C VAL A 36 -24.83 -29.83 -4.15
N ASP A 37 -25.83 -28.98 -3.90
CA ASP A 37 -26.81 -29.20 -2.84
C ASP A 37 -27.74 -30.39 -3.12
N GLU A 38 -28.23 -30.56 -4.36
CA GLU A 38 -29.08 -31.70 -4.73
C GLU A 38 -28.39 -33.06 -4.55
N PHE A 39 -27.09 -33.11 -4.88
CA PHE A 39 -26.30 -34.33 -4.74
C PHE A 39 -25.57 -34.43 -3.41
N ARG A 40 -25.88 -33.59 -2.42
CA ARG A 40 -25.25 -33.61 -1.11
C ARG A 40 -25.35 -34.99 -0.47
N GLY A 41 -24.19 -35.55 -0.11
CA GLY A 41 -24.06 -36.91 0.42
C GLY A 41 -24.24 -38.05 -0.60
N LYS A 42 -24.73 -37.76 -1.81
CA LYS A 42 -24.82 -38.74 -2.92
C LYS A 42 -23.56 -38.71 -3.79
N ILE A 43 -23.00 -37.52 -4.05
CA ILE A 43 -21.80 -37.28 -4.84
C ILE A 43 -20.87 -36.34 -4.07
N LEU A 44 -19.58 -36.64 -4.07
CA LEU A 44 -18.55 -35.71 -3.60
C LEU A 44 -18.08 -34.84 -4.77
N PHE A 45 -18.16 -33.52 -4.63
CA PHE A 45 -17.57 -32.58 -5.58
C PHE A 45 -16.21 -32.07 -5.10
N VAL A 46 -15.29 -31.91 -6.04
CA VAL A 46 -14.00 -31.26 -5.86
C VAL A 46 -13.96 -30.03 -6.76
N GLN A 47 -13.99 -28.85 -6.15
CA GLN A 47 -13.93 -27.59 -6.88
C GLN A 47 -12.49 -27.25 -7.26
N VAL A 48 -12.28 -26.93 -8.54
CA VAL A 48 -10.99 -26.47 -9.06
C VAL A 48 -11.13 -25.09 -9.71
N GLY A 49 -10.00 -24.40 -9.85
CA GLY A 49 -9.92 -23.07 -10.46
C GLY A 49 -8.50 -22.52 -10.37
N GLU A 50 -8.12 -21.67 -11.32
CA GLU A 50 -6.77 -21.07 -11.34
C GLU A 50 -6.75 -19.70 -10.65
N PHE A 51 -5.62 -19.35 -10.02
CA PHE A 51 -5.44 -18.04 -9.39
C PHE A 51 -5.57 -16.92 -10.43
N GLY A 52 -6.20 -15.80 -10.04
CA GLY A 52 -6.43 -14.68 -10.95
C GLY A 52 -7.62 -14.86 -11.90
N HIS A 53 -8.30 -16.02 -11.89
CA HIS A 53 -9.59 -16.23 -12.55
C HIS A 53 -10.76 -16.05 -11.58
N HIS A 54 -11.98 -16.10 -12.08
CA HIS A 54 -13.19 -16.03 -11.27
C HIS A 54 -13.70 -17.44 -10.98
N HIS A 55 -13.51 -17.91 -9.75
CA HIS A 55 -14.11 -19.16 -9.26
C HIS A 55 -14.64 -18.98 -7.84
N PRO A 56 -15.86 -18.46 -7.64
CA PRO A 56 -16.44 -18.30 -6.31
C PRO A 56 -16.60 -19.66 -5.60
N LYS A 57 -16.41 -19.66 -4.27
CA LYS A 57 -16.45 -20.88 -3.46
C LYS A 57 -17.84 -21.53 -3.51
N LEU A 58 -17.86 -22.85 -3.64
CA LEU A 58 -19.06 -23.67 -3.44
C LEU A 58 -19.02 -24.32 -2.06
N GLU A 59 -20.11 -24.21 -1.30
CA GLU A 59 -20.26 -24.90 -0.02
C GLU A 59 -20.63 -26.37 -0.25
N GLY A 60 -20.06 -27.28 0.55
CA GLY A 60 -20.27 -28.72 0.38
C GLY A 60 -19.38 -29.40 -0.67
N ALA A 61 -18.37 -28.71 -1.20
CA ALA A 61 -17.35 -29.27 -2.08
C ALA A 61 -15.96 -29.20 -1.42
N ILE A 62 -15.07 -30.13 -1.78
CA ILE A 62 -13.64 -30.02 -1.45
C ILE A 62 -13.05 -28.90 -2.31
N ASP A 63 -12.50 -27.88 -1.64
CA ASP A 63 -11.96 -26.71 -2.31
C ASP A 63 -10.46 -26.86 -2.63
N LEU A 64 -10.15 -27.07 -3.92
CA LEU A 64 -8.79 -27.11 -4.47
C LEU A 64 -8.53 -25.94 -5.43
N ARG A 65 -9.33 -24.86 -5.38
CA ARG A 65 -9.05 -23.65 -6.18
C ARG A 65 -7.64 -23.13 -5.84
N GLY A 66 -6.83 -22.86 -6.85
CA GLY A 66 -5.46 -22.39 -6.71
C GLY A 66 -4.45 -23.41 -6.19
N GLN A 67 -4.86 -24.66 -5.92
CA GLN A 67 -4.01 -25.67 -5.28
C GLN A 67 -3.49 -26.74 -6.25
N THR A 68 -3.69 -26.57 -7.56
CA THR A 68 -3.22 -27.52 -8.58
C THR A 68 -2.49 -26.80 -9.69
N ASN A 69 -1.31 -27.29 -10.07
CA ASN A 69 -0.73 -27.03 -11.38
C ASN A 69 -1.36 -27.93 -12.47
N LEU A 70 -1.00 -27.75 -13.74
CA LEU A 70 -1.57 -28.52 -14.85
C LEU A 70 -1.38 -30.04 -14.69
N ARG A 71 -0.19 -30.49 -14.24
CA ARG A 71 0.10 -31.92 -14.04
C ARG A 71 -0.77 -32.51 -12.93
N GLU A 72 -0.91 -31.78 -11.83
CA GLU A 72 -1.77 -32.17 -10.71
C GLU A 72 -3.24 -32.18 -11.10
N LEU A 73 -3.67 -31.24 -11.93
CA LEU A 73 -5.03 -31.23 -12.48
C LEU A 73 -5.27 -32.44 -13.38
N VAL A 74 -4.35 -32.79 -14.29
CA VAL A 74 -4.44 -34.01 -15.11
C VAL A 74 -4.51 -35.25 -14.22
N ARG A 75 -3.70 -35.30 -13.15
CA ARG A 75 -3.74 -36.40 -12.16
C ARG A 75 -5.08 -36.44 -11.42
N LEU A 76 -5.63 -35.28 -11.04
CA LEU A 76 -6.94 -35.21 -10.40
C LEU A 76 -8.05 -35.68 -11.35
N VAL A 77 -8.01 -35.26 -12.62
CA VAL A 77 -8.92 -35.75 -13.66
C VAL A 77 -8.77 -37.27 -13.78
N TYR A 78 -7.57 -37.82 -13.93
CA TYR A 78 -7.35 -39.28 -14.00
C TYR A 78 -8.10 -40.07 -12.90
N HIS A 79 -8.14 -39.52 -11.68
CA HIS A 79 -8.80 -40.13 -10.51
C HIS A 79 -10.29 -39.82 -10.32
N SER A 80 -10.89 -38.87 -11.06
CA SER A 80 -12.30 -38.52 -10.85
C SER A 80 -13.25 -39.60 -11.40
N GLN A 81 -14.55 -39.45 -11.18
CA GLN A 81 -15.60 -40.23 -11.84
C GLN A 81 -16.33 -39.43 -12.91
N GLY A 82 -16.45 -38.12 -12.71
CA GLY A 82 -17.07 -37.24 -13.68
C GLY A 82 -16.58 -35.81 -13.56
N VAL A 83 -17.03 -34.97 -14.50
CA VAL A 83 -16.68 -33.54 -14.58
C VAL A 83 -17.94 -32.72 -14.87
N LEU A 84 -18.12 -31.62 -14.14
CA LEU A 84 -19.09 -30.57 -14.44
C LEU A 84 -18.34 -29.25 -14.69
N CYS A 85 -18.50 -28.69 -15.89
CA CYS A 85 -17.86 -27.43 -16.25
C CYS A 85 -18.67 -26.69 -17.33
N SER A 86 -18.32 -25.45 -17.63
CA SER A 86 -18.64 -24.86 -18.93
C SER A 86 -17.57 -25.20 -19.97
N VAL A 87 -17.65 -24.66 -21.18
CA VAL A 87 -16.66 -24.89 -22.25
C VAL A 87 -15.27 -24.40 -21.81
N THR A 88 -14.43 -25.34 -21.34
CA THR A 88 -13.14 -25.10 -20.69
C THR A 88 -12.15 -26.26 -20.94
N ALA A 89 -10.88 -26.11 -20.57
CA ALA A 89 -9.89 -27.19 -20.67
C ALA A 89 -10.34 -28.53 -20.02
N LEU A 90 -11.18 -28.46 -18.97
CA LEU A 90 -11.65 -29.65 -18.25
C LEU A 90 -12.50 -30.59 -19.10
N MET A 91 -13.31 -30.09 -20.03
CA MET A 91 -14.07 -30.99 -20.91
C MET A 91 -13.13 -31.76 -21.82
N HIS A 92 -12.10 -31.12 -22.38
CA HIS A 92 -11.13 -31.81 -23.22
C HIS A 92 -10.29 -32.83 -22.42
N LEU A 93 -9.89 -32.47 -21.20
CA LEU A 93 -9.20 -33.40 -20.30
C LEU A 93 -10.09 -34.60 -19.93
N ALA A 94 -11.40 -34.40 -19.70
CA ALA A 94 -12.32 -35.48 -19.43
C ALA A 94 -12.43 -36.47 -20.61
N ALA A 95 -12.39 -35.96 -21.85
CA ALA A 95 -12.39 -36.80 -23.05
C ALA A 95 -11.06 -37.52 -23.28
N ALA A 96 -9.94 -36.85 -23.01
CA ALA A 96 -8.59 -37.32 -23.36
C ALA A 96 -7.93 -38.21 -22.30
N VAL A 97 -8.16 -37.94 -21.01
CA VAL A 97 -7.49 -38.64 -19.91
C VAL A 97 -8.27 -39.90 -19.55
N GLU A 98 -7.61 -41.05 -19.59
CA GLU A 98 -8.19 -42.34 -19.23
C GLU A 98 -8.75 -42.36 -17.79
N VAL A 99 -9.68 -43.28 -17.53
CA VAL A 99 -10.24 -43.45 -16.20
C VAL A 99 -9.45 -44.51 -15.44
N LYS A 100 -8.94 -44.16 -14.26
CA LYS A 100 -8.16 -45.10 -13.44
C LYS A 100 -8.90 -46.42 -13.26
N GLY A 101 -8.22 -47.53 -13.59
CA GLY A 101 -8.74 -48.89 -13.47
C GLY A 101 -9.63 -49.35 -14.63
N CYS A 102 -9.88 -48.52 -15.66
CA CYS A 102 -10.64 -48.93 -16.83
C CYS A 102 -10.24 -48.15 -18.10
N LYS A 103 -9.46 -48.80 -18.98
CA LYS A 103 -8.96 -48.19 -20.22
C LYS A 103 -10.04 -47.94 -21.28
N SER A 104 -11.12 -48.72 -21.27
CA SER A 104 -12.23 -48.61 -22.24
C SER A 104 -13.31 -47.62 -21.81
N ARG A 105 -13.39 -47.27 -20.52
CA ARG A 105 -14.40 -46.35 -20.00
C ARG A 105 -14.04 -44.91 -20.31
N ARG A 106 -14.91 -44.22 -21.05
CA ARG A 106 -14.87 -42.76 -21.22
C ARG A 106 -15.46 -42.09 -19.99
N ARG A 107 -14.91 -40.94 -19.59
CA ARG A 107 -15.32 -40.23 -18.37
C ARG A 107 -16.64 -39.48 -18.58
N PRO A 108 -17.65 -39.70 -17.74
CA PRO A 108 -18.83 -38.84 -17.66
C PRO A 108 -18.47 -37.35 -17.55
N CYS A 109 -19.13 -36.53 -18.35
CA CYS A 109 -18.90 -35.08 -18.33
C CYS A 109 -20.18 -34.35 -18.73
N VAL A 110 -20.58 -33.37 -17.93
CA VAL A 110 -21.71 -32.48 -18.23
C VAL A 110 -21.13 -31.09 -18.50
N VAL A 111 -21.41 -30.57 -19.69
CA VAL A 111 -20.88 -29.28 -20.15
C VAL A 111 -22.03 -28.29 -20.32
N VAL A 112 -21.98 -27.19 -19.57
CA VAL A 112 -22.90 -26.04 -19.72
C VAL A 112 -22.32 -25.11 -20.79
N ALA A 113 -22.77 -25.24 -22.03
CA ALA A 113 -22.14 -24.58 -23.18
C ALA A 113 -22.85 -23.30 -23.66
N GLY A 114 -24.18 -23.23 -23.49
CA GLY A 114 -24.96 -22.10 -24.00
C GLY A 114 -24.84 -21.97 -25.52
N GLY A 115 -24.66 -20.74 -26.02
CA GLY A 115 -24.71 -20.42 -27.46
C GLY A 115 -23.48 -19.72 -28.03
N ARG A 116 -22.34 -19.71 -27.31
CA ARG A 116 -21.14 -18.98 -27.74
C ARG A 116 -20.43 -19.69 -28.89
N GLU A 117 -20.08 -20.96 -28.71
CA GLU A 117 -19.47 -21.81 -29.74
C GLU A 117 -20.49 -22.78 -30.36
N PRO A 118 -20.36 -23.12 -31.65
CA PRO A 118 -21.16 -24.19 -32.27
C PRO A 118 -20.87 -25.55 -31.63
N ALA A 119 -21.92 -26.27 -31.20
CA ALA A 119 -21.78 -27.58 -30.58
C ALA A 119 -21.02 -28.61 -31.44
N HIS A 120 -21.19 -28.61 -32.77
CA HIS A 120 -20.52 -29.56 -33.67
C HIS A 120 -18.98 -29.43 -33.69
N TRP A 121 -18.45 -28.31 -33.22
CA TRP A 121 -17.02 -28.07 -33.17
C TRP A 121 -16.37 -28.54 -31.87
N GLU A 122 -17.10 -28.44 -30.75
CA GLU A 122 -16.55 -28.63 -29.39
C GLU A 122 -17.06 -29.91 -28.71
N ALA A 123 -18.24 -30.40 -29.06
CA ALA A 123 -18.89 -31.49 -28.34
C ALA A 123 -18.19 -32.84 -28.57
N TYR A 124 -17.98 -33.58 -27.48
CA TYR A 124 -17.53 -34.97 -27.54
C TYR A 124 -18.72 -35.93 -27.45
N PRO A 125 -18.71 -37.05 -28.19
CA PRO A 125 -19.87 -37.96 -28.30
C PRO A 125 -20.43 -38.48 -26.96
N ASN A 126 -19.59 -38.63 -25.93
CA ASN A 126 -19.96 -39.25 -24.66
C ASN A 126 -20.28 -38.23 -23.54
N HIS A 127 -20.17 -36.94 -23.84
CA HIS A 127 -20.48 -35.87 -22.89
C HIS A 127 -21.94 -35.45 -23.04
N GLN A 128 -22.59 -35.13 -21.92
CA GLN A 128 -23.85 -34.39 -21.95
C GLN A 128 -23.52 -32.91 -22.21
N PHE A 129 -23.43 -32.54 -23.49
CA PHE A 129 -23.11 -31.17 -23.92
C PHE A 129 -24.40 -30.36 -24.09
N ILE A 130 -24.69 -29.47 -23.14
CA ILE A 130 -25.94 -28.69 -23.08
C ILE A 130 -25.72 -27.35 -23.80
N HIS A 131 -26.27 -27.21 -25.00
CA HIS A 131 -26.16 -26.00 -25.82
C HIS A 131 -27.51 -25.39 -26.15
N THR A 132 -27.48 -24.13 -26.58
CA THR A 132 -28.63 -23.37 -27.10
C THR A 132 -28.31 -22.74 -28.46
N ASN A 133 -27.31 -23.25 -29.19
CA ASN A 133 -27.07 -22.86 -30.59
C ASN A 133 -28.37 -23.00 -31.40
N GLY A 134 -28.71 -21.98 -32.21
CA GLY A 134 -29.96 -21.96 -32.97
C GLY A 134 -31.19 -21.46 -32.19
N ALA A 135 -31.19 -21.48 -30.86
CA ALA A 135 -32.35 -21.10 -30.05
C ALA A 135 -32.53 -19.58 -29.88
N LEU A 136 -31.47 -18.78 -30.08
CA LEU A 136 -31.50 -17.33 -30.01
C LEU A 136 -31.00 -16.71 -31.30
N ARG A 137 -31.53 -15.52 -31.66
CA ARG A 137 -31.14 -14.80 -32.89
C ARG A 137 -29.63 -14.59 -33.01
N CYS A 138 -28.96 -14.28 -31.89
CA CYS A 138 -27.53 -14.00 -31.86
C CYS A 138 -26.63 -15.23 -32.08
N CYS A 139 -27.17 -16.44 -31.96
CA CYS A 139 -26.47 -17.70 -32.22
C CYS A 139 -27.21 -18.58 -33.24
N ALA A 140 -28.04 -17.99 -34.09
CA ALA A 140 -28.88 -18.74 -35.06
C ALA A 140 -28.06 -19.53 -36.09
N LYS A 141 -26.84 -19.07 -36.41
CA LYS A 141 -25.94 -19.70 -37.39
C LYS A 141 -24.78 -20.47 -36.74
N GLY A 142 -24.97 -20.96 -35.52
CA GLY A 142 -23.94 -21.65 -34.74
C GLY A 142 -23.65 -20.90 -33.45
N GLY A 143 -22.56 -20.13 -33.40
CA GLY A 143 -22.09 -19.43 -32.21
C GLY A 143 -22.26 -17.92 -32.29
N CYS A 144 -22.52 -17.25 -31.16
CA CYS A 144 -22.51 -15.78 -31.10
C CYS A 144 -21.10 -15.17 -31.07
N TRP A 145 -20.08 -15.97 -30.71
CA TRP A 145 -18.65 -15.60 -30.63
C TRP A 145 -18.33 -14.36 -29.80
N LYS A 146 -19.26 -13.90 -28.97
CA LYS A 146 -19.00 -12.83 -28.01
C LYS A 146 -17.99 -13.29 -26.97
N ASP A 147 -17.34 -12.36 -26.31
CA ASP A 147 -16.31 -12.66 -25.32
C ASP A 147 -16.85 -12.44 -23.90
N ARG A 148 -17.55 -11.33 -23.66
CA ARG A 148 -18.01 -10.98 -22.31
C ARG A 148 -19.52 -10.89 -22.21
N ALA A 149 -20.06 -11.32 -21.07
CA ALA A 149 -21.47 -11.14 -20.76
C ALA A 149 -21.82 -9.66 -20.58
N VAL A 150 -21.00 -8.95 -19.80
CA VAL A 150 -21.09 -7.51 -19.55
C VAL A 150 -19.68 -6.91 -19.46
N ALA A 151 -19.56 -5.60 -19.65
CA ALA A 151 -18.29 -4.90 -19.48
C ALA A 151 -17.78 -4.99 -18.03
N LEU A 152 -16.48 -5.25 -17.86
CA LEU A 152 -15.83 -5.31 -16.55
C LEU A 152 -15.27 -3.97 -16.08
N GLY A 153 -15.02 -3.04 -16.99
CA GLY A 153 -14.42 -1.74 -16.70
C GLY A 153 -12.91 -1.80 -16.47
N ASP A 154 -12.26 -2.90 -16.85
CA ASP A 154 -10.82 -3.14 -16.65
C ASP A 154 -9.94 -2.48 -17.72
N GLY A 155 -10.56 -1.92 -18.77
CA GLY A 155 -9.88 -1.26 -19.88
C GLY A 155 -9.45 -2.22 -21.01
N ASP A 156 -9.84 -3.49 -20.96
CA ASP A 156 -9.63 -4.44 -22.04
C ASP A 156 -10.50 -4.10 -23.27
N ARG A 157 -10.02 -4.41 -24.48
CA ARG A 157 -10.77 -4.19 -25.72
C ARG A 157 -12.09 -4.96 -25.76
N ARG A 158 -12.21 -6.06 -25.01
CA ARG A 158 -13.41 -6.90 -24.94
C ARG A 158 -14.58 -6.25 -24.20
N ASP A 159 -14.40 -5.07 -23.61
CA ASP A 159 -15.49 -4.24 -23.11
C ASP A 159 -16.20 -3.44 -24.22
N ARG A 160 -15.71 -3.49 -25.47
CA ARG A 160 -16.37 -2.81 -26.60
C ARG A 160 -17.65 -3.56 -27.04
N PRO A 161 -18.67 -2.85 -27.56
CA PRO A 161 -19.98 -3.46 -27.87
C PRO A 161 -19.94 -4.67 -28.81
N ASP A 162 -18.97 -4.73 -29.72
CA ASP A 162 -18.75 -5.85 -30.64
C ASP A 162 -18.32 -7.14 -29.94
N HIS A 163 -17.74 -7.06 -28.74
CA HIS A 163 -17.33 -8.19 -27.92
C HIS A 163 -18.33 -8.56 -26.81
N LEU A 164 -19.34 -7.71 -26.57
CA LEU A 164 -20.33 -7.92 -25.51
C LEU A 164 -21.51 -8.77 -25.97
N CYS A 165 -22.07 -9.53 -25.03
CA CYS A 165 -23.36 -10.19 -25.17
C CYS A 165 -24.44 -9.16 -25.55
N VAL A 166 -25.24 -9.50 -26.55
CA VAL A 166 -26.34 -8.65 -27.01
C VAL A 166 -27.64 -8.88 -26.22
N ASP A 167 -27.68 -9.92 -25.40
CA ASP A 167 -28.86 -10.35 -24.64
C ASP A 167 -28.41 -10.98 -23.31
N ALA A 168 -28.14 -10.13 -22.32
CA ALA A 168 -27.72 -10.55 -20.98
C ALA A 168 -28.78 -10.17 -19.94
N VAL A 169 -29.15 -11.12 -19.09
CA VAL A 169 -30.11 -11.00 -18.00
C VAL A 169 -29.34 -11.02 -16.68
N ASP A 170 -29.39 -9.93 -15.92
CA ASP A 170 -28.66 -9.77 -14.64
C ASP A 170 -27.16 -10.12 -14.71
N GLY A 171 -26.54 -9.85 -15.86
CA GLY A 171 -25.12 -10.14 -16.09
C GLY A 171 -24.81 -11.57 -16.55
N LEU A 172 -25.81 -12.44 -16.69
CA LEU A 172 -25.69 -13.77 -17.29
C LEU A 172 -26.20 -13.74 -18.75
N PRO A 173 -25.49 -14.32 -19.73
CA PRO A 173 -25.99 -14.41 -21.11
C PRO A 173 -27.30 -15.22 -21.18
N ARG A 174 -28.28 -14.76 -21.96
CA ARG A 174 -29.59 -15.45 -22.08
C ARG A 174 -29.45 -16.91 -22.49
N CYS A 175 -28.49 -17.23 -23.36
CA CYS A 175 -28.17 -18.62 -23.75
C CYS A 175 -27.72 -19.51 -22.58
N MET A 176 -27.02 -18.94 -21.60
CA MET A 176 -26.60 -19.64 -20.39
C MET A 176 -27.73 -19.68 -19.34
N ASP A 177 -28.55 -18.62 -19.28
CA ASP A 177 -29.72 -18.51 -18.40
C ASP A 177 -30.80 -19.56 -18.71
N MET A 178 -31.02 -19.86 -19.99
CA MET A 178 -31.94 -20.90 -20.45
C MET A 178 -31.53 -22.31 -19.99
N ILE A 179 -30.28 -22.52 -19.57
CA ILE A 179 -29.82 -23.78 -18.99
C ILE A 179 -30.03 -23.72 -17.47
N THR A 180 -31.03 -24.42 -16.99
CA THR A 180 -31.42 -24.44 -15.57
C THR A 180 -30.56 -25.42 -14.76
N ALA A 181 -30.59 -25.27 -13.42
CA ALA A 181 -29.88 -26.20 -12.54
C ALA A 181 -30.48 -27.61 -12.62
N GLU A 182 -31.80 -27.70 -12.77
CA GLU A 182 -32.57 -28.92 -12.88
C GLU A 182 -32.19 -29.71 -14.14
N GLU A 183 -31.95 -29.03 -15.27
CA GLU A 183 -31.47 -29.70 -16.47
C GLU A 183 -30.05 -30.26 -16.27
N VAL A 184 -29.14 -29.49 -15.64
CA VAL A 184 -27.79 -29.97 -15.34
C VAL A 184 -27.82 -31.18 -14.39
N ILE A 185 -28.66 -31.13 -13.34
CA ILE A 185 -28.89 -32.23 -12.40
C ILE A 185 -29.35 -33.47 -13.16
N ARG A 186 -30.37 -33.33 -14.02
CA ARG A 186 -30.91 -34.44 -14.82
C ARG A 186 -29.85 -35.08 -15.71
N ARG A 187 -28.97 -34.27 -16.33
CA ARG A 187 -27.86 -34.76 -17.16
C ARG A 187 -26.79 -35.50 -16.37
N ILE A 188 -26.50 -35.07 -15.14
CA ILE A 188 -25.62 -35.82 -14.24
C ILE A 188 -26.29 -37.15 -13.87
N ASP A 189 -27.59 -37.11 -13.55
CA ASP A 189 -28.33 -38.27 -13.06
C ASP A 189 -28.45 -39.40 -14.07
N PHE A 190 -28.50 -39.10 -15.38
CA PHE A 190 -28.45 -40.11 -16.45
C PHE A 190 -27.29 -41.10 -16.32
N TYR A 191 -26.12 -40.67 -15.84
CA TYR A 191 -24.99 -41.56 -15.66
C TYR A 191 -25.19 -42.55 -14.49
N TYR A 192 -26.02 -42.20 -13.51
CA TYR A 192 -26.36 -43.05 -12.37
C TYR A 192 -27.56 -43.95 -12.69
N GLN A 193 -28.61 -43.39 -13.28
CA GLN A 193 -29.77 -44.16 -13.75
C GLN A 193 -29.38 -45.22 -14.80
N GLY A 194 -28.46 -44.86 -15.71
CA GLY A 194 -27.91 -45.78 -16.70
C GLY A 194 -26.86 -46.77 -16.16
N GLY A 195 -26.60 -46.79 -14.85
CA GLY A 195 -25.69 -47.74 -14.20
C GLY A 195 -24.20 -47.54 -14.52
N THR A 196 -23.81 -46.46 -15.20
CA THR A 196 -22.41 -46.16 -15.52
C THR A 196 -21.62 -45.76 -14.27
N LEU A 197 -22.29 -45.12 -13.30
CA LEU A 197 -21.76 -44.70 -12.01
C LEU A 197 -22.68 -45.15 -10.86
N ASN A 198 -22.10 -45.26 -9.66
CA ASN A 198 -22.81 -45.52 -8.41
C ASN A 198 -22.64 -44.34 -7.46
N TYR A 199 -23.66 -44.03 -6.67
CA TYR A 199 -23.56 -43.04 -5.59
C TYR A 199 -22.62 -43.51 -4.47
N LEU A 200 -22.21 -42.58 -3.61
CA LEU A 200 -21.36 -42.87 -2.47
C LEU A 200 -22.01 -43.86 -1.49
N SER A 201 -21.22 -44.81 -1.01
CA SER A 201 -21.61 -45.66 0.11
C SER A 201 -21.67 -44.85 1.42
N PRO A 202 -22.34 -45.33 2.48
CA PRO A 202 -22.39 -44.65 3.78
C PRO A 202 -21.01 -44.33 4.36
N ARG A 203 -20.03 -45.24 4.18
CA ARG A 203 -18.64 -45.04 4.59
C ARG A 203 -17.99 -43.90 3.79
N GLN A 204 -18.10 -43.93 2.47
CA GLN A 204 -17.54 -42.91 1.59
C GLN A 204 -18.15 -41.53 1.84
N ARG A 205 -19.44 -41.44 2.19
CA ARG A 205 -20.10 -40.20 2.58
C ARG A 205 -19.44 -39.56 3.80
N LYS A 206 -19.20 -40.34 4.86
CA LYS A 206 -18.55 -39.84 6.08
C LYS A 206 -17.16 -39.27 5.81
N GLU A 207 -16.38 -39.93 4.96
CA GLU A 207 -15.03 -39.49 4.59
C GLU A 207 -15.04 -38.28 3.64
N ALA A 208 -16.05 -38.19 2.77
CA ALA A 208 -16.31 -37.00 1.96
C ALA A 208 -16.55 -35.77 2.83
N ASP A 209 -17.42 -35.87 3.84
CA ASP A 209 -17.74 -34.78 4.78
C ASP A 209 -16.49 -34.32 5.55
N ARG A 210 -15.66 -35.26 5.99
CA ARG A 210 -14.35 -34.96 6.61
C ARG A 210 -13.45 -34.16 5.67
N GLY A 211 -13.36 -34.57 4.41
CA GLY A 211 -12.54 -33.88 3.41
C GLY A 211 -13.02 -32.46 3.11
N ILE A 212 -14.34 -32.25 3.03
CA ILE A 212 -14.94 -30.93 2.83
C ILE A 212 -14.58 -30.00 4.00
N LEU A 213 -14.77 -30.46 5.24
CA LEU A 213 -14.42 -29.68 6.44
C LEU A 213 -12.93 -29.35 6.50
N ALA A 214 -12.06 -30.32 6.18
CA ALA A 214 -10.61 -30.13 6.17
C ALA A 214 -10.13 -29.07 5.17
N ARG A 215 -10.91 -28.80 4.12
CA ARG A 215 -10.59 -27.83 3.05
C ARG A 215 -11.55 -26.63 3.01
N ALA A 216 -12.27 -26.36 4.10
CA ALA A 216 -13.23 -25.27 4.16
C ALA A 216 -12.58 -23.86 4.06
N LYS A 217 -11.30 -23.73 4.42
CA LYS A 217 -10.50 -22.51 4.26
C LYS A 217 -9.48 -22.69 3.14
N ASN A 218 -9.41 -21.72 2.22
CA ASN A 218 -8.50 -21.76 1.08
C ASN A 218 -7.86 -20.38 0.84
N PRO A 219 -6.51 -20.28 0.70
CA PRO A 219 -5.82 -19.03 0.33
C PRO A 219 -6.32 -18.37 -0.95
N TYR A 220 -7.04 -19.10 -1.82
CA TYR A 220 -7.70 -18.55 -2.99
C TYR A 220 -8.63 -17.38 -2.68
N ASP A 221 -9.31 -17.43 -1.52
CA ASP A 221 -10.24 -16.37 -1.12
C ASP A 221 -9.51 -15.09 -0.68
N ASP A 222 -8.21 -15.18 -0.40
CA ASP A 222 -7.32 -14.07 -0.04
C ASP A 222 -6.51 -13.53 -1.23
N GLN A 223 -6.87 -13.90 -2.46
CA GLN A 223 -6.15 -13.45 -3.65
C GLN A 223 -6.16 -11.92 -3.80
N PRO A 224 -5.05 -11.31 -4.26
CA PRO A 224 -4.95 -9.87 -4.39
C PRO A 224 -5.95 -9.31 -5.42
N LEU A 225 -6.36 -8.05 -5.21
CA LEU A 225 -7.19 -7.35 -6.17
C LEU A 225 -6.41 -7.01 -7.44
N THR A 226 -7.11 -7.08 -8.57
CA THR A 226 -6.65 -6.70 -9.91
C THR A 226 -7.72 -5.85 -10.57
N LEU A 227 -7.39 -5.18 -11.69
CA LEU A 227 -8.40 -4.42 -12.44
C LEU A 227 -9.58 -5.29 -12.89
N HIS A 228 -9.35 -6.59 -13.12
CA HIS A 228 -10.38 -7.53 -13.55
C HIS A 228 -11.37 -7.91 -12.43
N ASN A 229 -10.89 -8.07 -11.19
CA ASN A 229 -11.70 -8.57 -10.08
C ASN A 229 -12.18 -7.49 -9.10
N ALA A 230 -11.53 -6.31 -9.06
CA ALA A 230 -11.79 -5.28 -8.06
C ALA A 230 -13.22 -4.75 -8.09
N GLY A 231 -13.79 -4.60 -9.29
CA GLY A 231 -15.18 -4.17 -9.45
C GLY A 231 -16.17 -5.12 -8.78
N MET A 232 -16.05 -6.42 -9.05
CA MET A 232 -16.92 -7.43 -8.45
C MET A 232 -16.69 -7.57 -6.94
N ALA A 233 -15.43 -7.47 -6.49
CA ALA A 233 -15.10 -7.47 -5.07
C ALA A 233 -15.75 -6.29 -4.34
N CYS A 234 -15.72 -5.10 -4.94
CA CYS A 234 -16.37 -3.90 -4.45
C CYS A 234 -17.90 -4.09 -4.36
N GLU A 235 -18.56 -4.60 -5.41
CA GLU A 235 -20.01 -4.86 -5.39
C GLU A 235 -20.41 -5.86 -4.29
N ARG A 236 -19.63 -6.93 -4.15
CA ARG A 236 -19.85 -7.92 -3.09
C ARG A 236 -19.70 -7.30 -1.71
N PHE A 237 -18.66 -6.50 -1.49
CA PHE A 237 -18.48 -5.80 -0.22
C PHE A 237 -19.66 -4.87 0.07
N VAL A 238 -20.10 -4.08 -0.91
CA VAL A 238 -21.25 -3.16 -0.79
C VAL A 238 -22.52 -3.87 -0.28
N ARG A 239 -22.79 -5.08 -0.77
CA ARG A 239 -23.95 -5.89 -0.34
C ARG A 239 -23.85 -6.40 1.10
N THR A 240 -22.63 -6.46 1.64
CA THR A 240 -22.33 -6.98 2.99
C THR A 240 -22.00 -5.89 4.01
N ILE A 241 -22.11 -4.61 3.63
CA ILE A 241 -21.83 -3.51 4.56
C ILE A 241 -22.82 -3.58 5.73
N PRO A 242 -22.34 -3.66 6.99
CA PRO A 242 -23.22 -3.70 8.15
C PRO A 242 -23.94 -2.36 8.34
N GLU A 243 -25.13 -2.39 8.95
CA GLU A 243 -25.85 -1.19 9.35
C GLU A 243 -25.10 -0.40 10.45
N TYR A 244 -25.49 0.85 10.63
CA TYR A 244 -24.89 1.73 11.64
C TYR A 244 -25.15 1.19 13.05
N PRO A 245 -24.11 1.01 13.90
CA PRO A 245 -24.26 0.34 15.19
C PRO A 245 -24.96 1.18 16.27
N GLY A 246 -25.21 2.47 16.05
CA GLY A 246 -25.96 3.31 16.98
C GLY A 246 -25.24 3.66 18.30
N CYS A 247 -23.94 3.37 18.43
CA CYS A 247 -23.17 3.54 19.67
C CYS A 247 -22.29 4.80 19.75
N TYR A 248 -22.08 5.53 18.65
CA TYR A 248 -21.26 6.74 18.65
C TYR A 248 -22.06 7.98 19.06
N ARG A 249 -21.42 8.95 19.71
CA ARG A 249 -22.10 10.15 20.25
C ARG A 249 -21.21 11.39 20.18
N GLY A 250 -21.84 12.55 20.02
CA GLY A 250 -21.17 13.85 20.11
C GLY A 250 -20.29 14.20 18.91
N LYS A 251 -19.70 15.41 18.98
CA LYS A 251 -18.77 15.98 18.01
C LYS A 251 -17.35 15.90 18.53
N GLY A 252 -16.37 15.63 17.66
CA GLY A 252 -14.97 15.65 18.06
C GLY A 252 -13.99 15.74 16.90
N ILE A 253 -12.74 16.01 17.24
CA ILE A 253 -11.64 16.14 16.28
C ILE A 253 -10.79 14.87 16.32
N VAL A 254 -10.43 14.35 15.15
CA VAL A 254 -9.52 13.21 15.02
C VAL A 254 -8.28 13.66 14.27
N ILE A 255 -7.11 13.49 14.88
CA ILE A 255 -5.82 13.77 14.27
C ILE A 255 -5.01 12.48 14.24
N CYS A 256 -4.46 12.14 13.08
CA CYS A 256 -3.53 11.02 12.93
C CYS A 256 -2.09 11.51 12.88
N GLY A 257 -1.20 10.87 13.62
CA GLY A 257 0.20 11.26 13.63
C GLY A 257 1.05 10.34 14.50
N GLY A 258 2.22 10.83 14.87
CA GLY A 258 3.19 10.10 15.66
C GLY A 258 4.60 10.19 15.07
N GLY A 259 5.57 9.78 15.87
CA GLY A 259 6.97 10.11 15.65
C GLY A 259 7.23 11.61 15.78
N VAL A 260 8.50 11.99 15.74
CA VAL A 260 8.90 13.37 16.00
C VAL A 260 8.31 14.38 15.05
N ARG A 261 8.28 14.05 13.76
CA ARG A 261 7.77 14.94 12.72
C ARG A 261 6.30 15.27 12.93
N TYR A 262 5.42 14.26 12.92
CA TYR A 262 3.99 14.51 12.98
C TYR A 262 3.53 14.92 14.38
N PHE A 263 4.19 14.49 15.44
CA PHE A 263 3.88 15.00 16.78
C PHE A 263 4.18 16.49 16.92
N THR A 264 5.32 16.98 16.39
CA THR A 264 5.64 18.42 16.37
C THR A 264 4.57 19.23 15.64
N ASN A 265 4.06 18.69 14.53
CA ASN A 265 3.01 19.35 13.75
C ASN A 265 1.66 19.33 14.50
N ALA A 266 1.27 18.16 15.03
CA ALA A 266 0.04 18.02 15.80
C ALA A 266 0.03 18.92 17.04
N TRP A 267 1.16 19.08 17.72
CA TRP A 267 1.31 20.03 18.82
C TRP A 267 0.94 21.45 18.40
N VAL A 268 1.45 21.93 17.27
CA VAL A 268 1.10 23.26 16.74
C VAL A 268 -0.38 23.33 16.38
N CYS A 269 -0.90 22.34 15.65
CA CYS A 269 -2.32 22.29 15.26
C CYS A 269 -3.25 22.33 16.48
N ILE A 270 -3.01 21.49 17.49
CA ILE A 270 -3.83 21.39 18.70
C ILE A 270 -3.75 22.68 19.52
N ASN A 271 -2.57 23.26 19.72
CA ASN A 271 -2.46 24.52 20.43
C ASN A 271 -3.12 25.68 19.68
N MET A 272 -3.05 25.70 18.34
CA MET A 272 -3.80 26.65 17.53
C MET A 272 -5.31 26.47 17.67
N LEU A 273 -5.83 25.23 17.68
CA LEU A 273 -7.24 24.96 17.97
C LEU A 273 -7.64 25.55 19.33
N ARG A 274 -6.86 25.32 20.38
CA ARG A 274 -7.14 25.85 21.73
C ARG A 274 -7.05 27.37 21.79
N TRP A 275 -6.06 27.97 21.13
CA TRP A 275 -5.88 29.42 21.05
C TRP A 275 -7.06 30.11 20.36
N LEU A 276 -7.61 29.49 19.31
CA LEU A 276 -8.81 29.96 18.61
C LEU A 276 -10.11 29.71 19.40
N GLY A 277 -10.03 29.16 20.60
CA GLY A 277 -11.18 28.89 21.47
C GLY A 277 -11.96 27.62 21.13
N CYS A 278 -11.40 26.71 20.32
CA CYS A 278 -12.04 25.42 20.02
C CYS A 278 -12.04 24.50 21.26
N ARG A 279 -13.22 24.08 21.69
CA ARG A 279 -13.42 23.24 22.88
C ARG A 279 -13.78 21.78 22.57
N LEU A 280 -13.85 21.42 21.29
CA LEU A 280 -14.13 20.04 20.90
C LEU A 280 -13.09 19.07 21.50
N PRO A 281 -13.53 17.88 21.95
CA PRO A 281 -12.62 16.81 22.35
C PRO A 281 -11.77 16.39 21.15
N VAL A 282 -10.48 16.13 21.39
CA VAL A 282 -9.53 15.72 20.36
C VAL A 282 -9.04 14.32 20.67
N GLN A 283 -9.10 13.42 19.70
CA GLN A 283 -8.36 12.16 19.73
C GLN A 283 -7.15 12.22 18.81
N PHE A 284 -5.98 11.91 19.37
CA PHE A 284 -4.73 11.77 18.63
C PHE A 284 -4.39 10.28 18.41
N TRP A 285 -4.52 9.81 17.18
CA TRP A 285 -4.33 8.42 16.78
C TRP A 285 -2.92 8.15 16.27
N HIS A 286 -2.28 7.09 16.76
CA HIS A 286 -0.89 6.72 16.43
C HIS A 286 -0.70 5.20 16.23
N LEU A 287 0.40 4.77 15.60
CA LEU A 287 0.72 3.35 15.37
C LEU A 287 1.73 2.82 16.39
N GLY A 288 1.22 2.42 17.55
CA GLY A 288 2.01 1.73 18.58
C GLY A 288 3.03 2.62 19.30
N ALA A 289 3.83 1.99 20.17
CA ALA A 289 4.70 2.67 21.13
C ALA A 289 5.97 3.30 20.53
N ARG A 290 6.33 2.96 19.29
CA ARG A 290 7.48 3.58 18.60
C ARG A 290 7.17 5.02 18.14
N GLU A 291 5.90 5.27 17.81
CA GLU A 291 5.44 6.57 17.34
C GLU A 291 4.95 7.47 18.48
N MET A 292 4.54 6.91 19.62
CA MET A 292 4.00 7.68 20.73
C MET A 292 4.33 7.03 22.08
N ASP A 293 5.06 7.74 22.94
CA ASP A 293 5.41 7.29 24.28
C ASP A 293 4.62 7.99 25.39
N LYS A 294 4.98 7.76 26.66
CA LYS A 294 4.28 8.34 27.80
C LYS A 294 4.47 9.86 27.88
N GLU A 295 5.66 10.37 27.63
CA GLU A 295 5.98 11.79 27.74
C GLU A 295 5.23 12.61 26.70
N MET A 296 5.17 12.12 25.46
CA MET A 296 4.36 12.74 24.40
C MET A 296 2.87 12.80 24.78
N LYS A 297 2.36 11.78 25.48
CA LYS A 297 0.98 11.76 25.98
C LYS A 297 0.78 12.75 27.12
N ASP A 298 1.72 12.79 28.06
CA ASP A 298 1.70 13.71 29.20
C ASP A 298 1.73 15.18 28.72
N LEU A 299 2.45 15.49 27.63
CA LEU A 299 2.46 16.83 27.02
C LEU A 299 1.09 17.23 26.44
N LEU A 300 0.37 16.29 25.82
CA LEU A 300 -0.94 16.56 25.22
C LEU A 300 -2.10 16.52 26.22
N ALA A 301 -1.94 15.86 27.37
CA ALA A 301 -3.01 15.70 28.36
C ALA A 301 -3.59 17.05 28.87
N PRO A 302 -2.78 18.08 29.21
CA PRO A 302 -3.30 19.41 29.60
C PRO A 302 -4.14 20.11 28.52
N LEU A 303 -3.98 19.71 27.25
CA LEU A 303 -4.74 20.26 26.12
C LEU A 303 -6.08 19.52 25.90
N GLY A 304 -6.43 18.58 26.79
CA GLY A 304 -7.67 17.79 26.71
C GLY A 304 -7.67 16.82 25.53
N VAL A 305 -6.52 16.22 25.23
CA VAL A 305 -6.34 15.29 24.11
C VAL A 305 -6.23 13.85 24.60
N GLU A 306 -7.06 12.98 24.06
CA GLU A 306 -6.96 11.54 24.28
C GLU A 306 -6.07 10.89 23.22
N CYS A 307 -5.01 10.21 23.63
CA CYS A 307 -4.10 9.53 22.70
C CYS A 307 -4.48 8.05 22.51
N VAL A 308 -4.80 7.66 21.27
CA VAL A 308 -5.32 6.33 20.93
C VAL A 308 -4.30 5.52 20.12
N ASP A 309 -3.97 4.32 20.63
CA ASP A 309 -3.10 3.37 19.94
C ASP A 309 -3.91 2.51 18.96
N ALA A 310 -3.81 2.84 17.67
CA ALA A 310 -4.56 2.16 16.61
C ALA A 310 -4.19 0.68 16.49
N CYS A 311 -2.97 0.28 16.85
CA CYS A 311 -2.56 -1.12 16.86
C CYS A 311 -3.29 -1.93 17.94
N LYS A 312 -3.69 -1.30 19.05
CA LYS A 312 -4.56 -1.94 20.06
C LYS A 312 -6.00 -2.04 19.58
N VAL A 313 -6.52 -0.97 18.98
CA VAL A 313 -7.88 -0.96 18.41
C VAL A 313 -8.03 -2.03 17.32
N ARG A 314 -7.00 -2.20 16.47
CA ARG A 314 -6.94 -3.20 15.40
C ARG A 314 -7.11 -4.65 15.88
N LYS A 315 -6.81 -4.95 17.15
CA LYS A 315 -7.07 -6.28 17.73
C LYS A 315 -8.57 -6.57 17.89
N ARG A 316 -9.39 -5.53 18.12
CA ARG A 316 -10.85 -5.63 18.27
C ARG A 316 -11.58 -5.39 16.95
N HIS A 317 -11.02 -4.53 16.11
CA HIS A 317 -11.53 -4.23 14.77
C HIS A 317 -10.43 -4.54 13.74
N PRO A 318 -10.31 -5.81 13.31
CA PRO A 318 -9.26 -6.21 12.38
C PRO A 318 -9.31 -5.40 11.08
N MET A 319 -8.14 -4.94 10.66
CA MET A 319 -7.92 -4.29 9.37
C MET A 319 -6.74 -4.98 8.68
N ARG A 320 -6.86 -5.35 7.40
CA ARG A 320 -5.79 -6.13 6.72
C ARG A 320 -4.47 -5.38 6.63
N LYS A 321 -4.52 -4.12 6.20
CA LYS A 321 -3.37 -3.20 6.14
C LYS A 321 -3.71 -1.94 6.93
N LEU A 322 -2.79 -1.53 7.80
CA LEU A 322 -2.92 -0.32 8.60
C LEU A 322 -1.55 0.35 8.67
N GLY A 323 -1.37 1.40 7.87
CA GLY A 323 -0.19 2.24 7.78
C GLY A 323 -0.55 3.72 7.94
N GLY A 324 0.31 4.62 7.45
CA GLY A 324 0.14 6.07 7.66
C GLY A 324 -1.12 6.65 7.02
N TRP A 325 -1.37 6.36 5.74
CA TRP A 325 -2.56 6.86 5.02
C TRP A 325 -3.81 6.07 5.38
N GLU A 326 -3.71 4.75 5.53
CA GLU A 326 -4.84 3.89 5.92
C GLU A 326 -5.39 4.24 7.31
N LEU A 327 -4.56 4.82 8.18
CA LEU A 327 -4.95 5.21 9.54
C LEU A 327 -6.05 6.26 9.56
N LYS A 328 -6.10 7.20 8.60
CA LYS A 328 -7.08 8.30 8.61
C LYS A 328 -8.53 7.80 8.56
N PRO A 329 -8.97 7.05 7.53
CA PRO A 329 -10.33 6.52 7.49
C PRO A 329 -10.61 5.52 8.61
N TYR A 330 -9.59 4.76 9.05
CA TYR A 330 -9.72 3.82 10.16
C TYR A 330 -10.01 4.55 11.50
N ALA A 331 -9.28 5.63 11.80
CA ALA A 331 -9.48 6.44 12.99
C ALA A 331 -10.83 7.15 12.98
N ILE A 332 -11.23 7.72 11.82
CA ILE A 332 -12.56 8.32 11.66
C ILE A 332 -13.65 7.28 11.99
N LEU A 333 -13.58 6.07 11.43
CA LEU A 333 -14.59 5.03 11.64
C LEU A 333 -14.66 4.58 13.11
N HIS A 334 -13.52 4.41 13.77
CA HIS A 334 -13.43 3.77 15.10
C HIS A 334 -13.29 4.71 16.30
N CYS A 335 -13.24 6.03 16.09
CA CYS A 335 -13.37 7.01 17.18
C CYS A 335 -14.77 6.98 17.83
N PRO A 336 -14.96 7.51 19.06
CA PRO A 336 -16.25 7.48 19.76
C PRO A 336 -17.26 8.53 19.25
N PHE A 337 -16.80 9.55 18.53
CA PHE A 337 -17.64 10.66 18.07
C PHE A 337 -18.62 10.21 16.99
N GLU A 338 -19.86 10.71 16.97
CA GLU A 338 -20.80 10.49 15.85
C GLU A 338 -20.46 11.43 14.69
N GLU A 339 -20.13 12.69 14.99
CA GLU A 339 -19.75 13.72 14.05
C GLU A 339 -18.26 14.04 14.20
N VAL A 340 -17.48 13.89 13.12
CA VAL A 340 -16.02 13.94 13.16
C VAL A 340 -15.52 15.07 12.27
N LEU A 341 -14.66 15.93 12.83
CA LEU A 341 -13.74 16.76 12.05
C LEU A 341 -12.37 16.07 12.07
N PHE A 342 -11.99 15.46 10.96
CA PHE A 342 -10.64 14.96 10.77
C PHE A 342 -9.71 16.10 10.38
N LEU A 343 -8.50 16.14 10.94
CA LEU A 343 -7.43 17.06 10.56
C LEU A 343 -6.09 16.31 10.47
N ASP A 344 -5.34 16.56 9.40
CA ASP A 344 -3.93 16.17 9.34
C ASP A 344 -3.11 16.94 10.39
N ALA A 345 -2.08 16.29 10.93
CA ALA A 345 -1.26 16.87 11.99
C ALA A 345 -0.62 18.21 11.60
N ASP A 346 -0.29 18.40 10.31
CA ASP A 346 0.31 19.61 9.73
C ASP A 346 -0.73 20.57 9.12
N ASN A 347 -2.02 20.36 9.39
CA ASN A 347 -3.09 21.25 8.98
C ASN A 347 -3.44 22.25 10.09
N VAL A 348 -3.05 23.51 9.92
CA VAL A 348 -3.24 24.54 10.94
C VAL A 348 -4.57 25.27 10.71
N PRO A 349 -5.48 25.34 11.70
CA PRO A 349 -6.68 26.17 11.60
C PRO A 349 -6.33 27.66 11.70
N VAL A 350 -7.04 28.48 10.92
CA VAL A 350 -6.95 29.95 10.94
C VAL A 350 -8.05 30.54 11.82
N ILE A 351 -9.22 29.90 11.85
CA ILE A 351 -10.39 30.30 12.63
C ILE A 351 -10.93 29.10 13.39
N ARG A 352 -11.80 29.33 14.39
CA ARG A 352 -12.46 28.26 15.15
C ARG A 352 -13.32 27.40 14.20
N PRO A 353 -13.04 26.10 14.01
CA PRO A 353 -13.67 25.31 12.94
C PRO A 353 -15.02 24.69 13.32
N GLU A 354 -15.52 24.91 14.55
CA GLU A 354 -16.75 24.28 15.06
C GLU A 354 -17.99 24.59 14.23
N PHE A 355 -18.06 25.78 13.63
CA PHE A 355 -19.18 26.21 12.79
C PHE A 355 -19.38 25.29 11.56
N LEU A 356 -18.38 24.51 11.15
CA LEU A 356 -18.49 23.59 10.02
C LEU A 356 -19.62 22.57 10.21
N PHE A 357 -19.87 22.14 11.45
CA PHE A 357 -20.98 21.24 11.80
C PHE A 357 -22.36 21.91 11.68
N GLU A 358 -22.43 23.23 11.55
CA GLU A 358 -23.67 24.01 11.49
C GLU A 358 -23.93 24.57 10.08
N THR A 359 -22.96 24.42 9.17
CA THR A 359 -23.13 24.88 7.77
C THR A 359 -24.33 24.20 7.09
N PRO A 360 -25.10 24.93 6.27
CA PRO A 360 -26.22 24.36 5.52
C PRO A 360 -25.83 23.14 4.68
N GLN A 361 -24.62 23.16 4.11
CA GLN A 361 -24.08 22.10 3.28
C GLN A 361 -23.83 20.81 4.06
N TYR A 362 -23.29 20.93 5.29
CA TYR A 362 -23.13 19.79 6.18
C TYR A 362 -24.48 19.27 6.67
N GLN A 363 -25.39 20.16 7.08
CA GLN A 363 -26.74 19.77 7.49
C GLN A 363 -27.48 19.03 6.38
N ALA A 364 -27.31 19.44 5.12
CA ALA A 364 -27.93 18.77 3.97
C ALA A 364 -27.33 17.39 3.67
N THR A 365 -26.01 17.22 3.78
CA THR A 365 -25.34 16.02 3.23
C THR A 365 -24.75 15.08 4.27
N GLY A 366 -24.32 15.62 5.41
CA GLY A 366 -23.57 14.93 6.46
C GLY A 366 -22.08 14.77 6.16
N ALA A 367 -21.56 15.39 5.09
CA ALA A 367 -20.13 15.34 4.79
C ALA A 367 -19.62 16.58 4.04
N ILE A 368 -18.50 17.16 4.49
CA ILE A 368 -17.75 18.21 3.80
C ILE A 368 -16.38 17.67 3.40
N PHE A 369 -16.02 17.91 2.14
CA PHE A 369 -14.71 17.67 1.56
C PHE A 369 -14.15 18.94 0.92
N TRP A 370 -12.84 18.95 0.71
CA TRP A 370 -12.12 20.05 0.06
C TRP A 370 -11.45 19.59 -1.23
N PRO A 371 -11.26 20.48 -2.20
CA PRO A 371 -10.58 20.15 -3.44
C PRO A 371 -9.05 20.08 -3.25
N ASP A 372 -8.42 19.11 -3.91
CA ASP A 372 -6.97 19.04 -4.10
C ASP A 372 -6.53 19.81 -5.36
N TYR A 373 -5.22 19.96 -5.59
CA TYR A 373 -4.60 20.74 -6.66
C TYR A 373 -5.05 20.40 -8.07
N GLY A 374 -5.50 19.17 -8.31
CA GLY A 374 -5.79 18.73 -9.66
C GLY A 374 -6.40 17.34 -9.73
N ARG A 375 -6.24 16.73 -10.90
CA ARG A 375 -6.83 15.44 -11.23
C ARG A 375 -5.79 14.53 -11.86
N SER A 376 -5.47 13.43 -11.21
CA SER A 376 -4.56 12.41 -11.73
C SER A 376 -5.24 11.57 -12.82
N PRO A 377 -4.68 11.48 -14.04
CA PRO A 377 -5.19 10.56 -15.06
C PRO A 377 -4.97 9.09 -14.66
N ARG A 378 -4.03 8.81 -13.74
CA ARG A 378 -3.72 7.46 -13.23
C ARG A 378 -4.88 6.83 -12.48
N ALA A 379 -5.81 7.63 -11.94
CA ALA A 379 -6.99 7.14 -11.24
C ALA A 379 -8.06 6.53 -12.17
N ARG A 380 -8.06 6.89 -13.48
CA ARG A 380 -9.11 6.49 -14.44
C ARG A 380 -9.40 4.98 -14.49
N PRO A 381 -8.41 4.06 -14.44
CA PRO A 381 -8.68 2.63 -14.42
C PRO A 381 -9.47 2.17 -13.18
N VAL A 382 -9.14 2.66 -11.99
CA VAL A 382 -9.84 2.30 -10.74
C VAL A 382 -11.28 2.83 -10.69
N TRP A 383 -11.52 4.04 -11.20
CA TRP A 383 -12.88 4.56 -11.33
C TRP A 383 -13.72 3.66 -12.27
N ARG A 384 -13.16 3.29 -13.42
CA ARG A 384 -13.84 2.41 -14.39
C ARG A 384 -14.07 1.00 -13.85
N SER A 385 -13.11 0.41 -13.13
CA SER A 385 -13.29 -0.92 -12.53
C SER A 385 -14.41 -0.92 -11.50
N CYS A 386 -14.67 0.20 -10.83
CA CYS A 386 -15.83 0.39 -9.95
C CYS A 386 -17.14 0.71 -10.71
N ARG A 387 -17.15 0.64 -12.05
CA ARG A 387 -18.25 1.03 -12.95
C ARG A 387 -18.66 2.49 -12.84
N LEU A 388 -17.70 3.36 -12.54
CA LEU A 388 -17.92 4.80 -12.43
C LEU A 388 -17.17 5.55 -13.53
N ARG A 389 -17.79 6.61 -14.04
CA ARG A 389 -17.07 7.63 -14.79
C ARG A 389 -16.36 8.53 -13.80
N ARG A 390 -15.10 8.87 -14.09
CA ARG A 390 -14.37 9.84 -13.28
C ARG A 390 -15.10 11.20 -13.33
N PRO A 391 -15.40 11.81 -12.18
CA PRO A 391 -16.13 13.08 -12.14
C PRO A 391 -15.33 14.23 -12.74
N LYS A 392 -16.04 15.32 -13.07
CA LYS A 392 -15.44 16.52 -13.66
C LYS A 392 -14.80 17.43 -12.60
N GLU A 393 -15.32 17.43 -11.37
CA GLU A 393 -14.78 18.20 -10.24
C GLU A 393 -13.36 17.76 -9.84
N LEU A 394 -12.73 18.55 -8.99
CA LEU A 394 -11.38 18.28 -8.48
C LEU A 394 -11.36 17.03 -7.59
N GLU A 395 -10.19 16.41 -7.47
CA GLU A 395 -9.99 15.33 -6.50
C GLU A 395 -10.20 15.82 -5.08
N PHE A 396 -10.56 14.92 -4.17
CA PHE A 396 -10.67 15.25 -2.76
C PHE A 396 -9.28 15.40 -2.16
N GLU A 397 -9.16 16.38 -1.27
CA GLU A 397 -8.07 16.46 -0.30
C GLU A 397 -8.54 15.87 1.03
N SER A 398 -7.66 15.07 1.66
CA SER A 398 -7.96 14.33 2.90
C SER A 398 -7.33 14.95 4.15
N GLY A 399 -6.58 16.05 4.00
CA GLY A 399 -6.02 16.79 5.13
C GLY A 399 -7.06 17.37 6.09
N GLN A 400 -8.31 17.44 5.67
CA GLN A 400 -9.44 17.79 6.52
C GLN A 400 -10.75 17.25 5.92
N ILE A 401 -11.58 16.67 6.78
CA ILE A 401 -12.86 16.06 6.39
C ILE A 401 -13.83 16.31 7.54
N VAL A 402 -15.07 16.72 7.23
CA VAL A 402 -16.14 16.75 8.23
C VAL A 402 -17.15 15.69 7.85
N VAL A 403 -17.50 14.78 8.77
CA VAL A 403 -18.42 13.68 8.44
C VAL A 403 -19.28 13.26 9.63
N ASP A 404 -20.57 13.05 9.36
CA ASP A 404 -21.52 12.38 10.25
C ASP A 404 -21.48 10.87 9.96
N LYS A 405 -21.03 10.06 10.93
CA LYS A 405 -20.93 8.62 10.76
C LYS A 405 -22.28 7.95 10.61
N ARG A 406 -23.32 8.41 11.29
CA ARG A 406 -24.66 7.83 11.18
C ARG A 406 -25.21 8.00 9.76
N ARG A 407 -25.06 9.20 9.19
CA ARG A 407 -25.56 9.53 7.85
C ARG A 407 -24.69 9.01 6.72
N CYS A 408 -23.39 8.84 6.95
CA CYS A 408 -22.41 8.44 5.93
C CYS A 408 -21.82 7.03 6.17
N TRP A 409 -22.41 6.23 7.07
CA TRP A 409 -21.84 4.97 7.55
C TRP A 409 -21.38 4.04 6.43
N LYS A 410 -22.27 3.77 5.46
CA LYS A 410 -21.96 2.84 4.36
C LYS A 410 -20.81 3.34 3.48
N ALA A 411 -20.75 4.66 3.23
CA ALA A 411 -19.66 5.27 2.46
C ALA A 411 -18.33 5.21 3.22
N LEU A 412 -18.33 5.44 4.53
CA LEU A 412 -17.12 5.29 5.35
C LEU A 412 -16.65 3.84 5.43
N ARG A 413 -17.55 2.87 5.56
CA ARG A 413 -17.21 1.44 5.53
C ARG A 413 -16.56 1.04 4.19
N LEU A 414 -17.10 1.52 3.07
CA LEU A 414 -16.51 1.27 1.76
C LEU A 414 -15.16 1.99 1.58
N CYS A 415 -15.02 3.21 2.09
CA CYS A 415 -13.73 3.93 2.12
C CYS A 415 -12.68 3.12 2.89
N VAL A 416 -13.00 2.64 4.10
CA VAL A 416 -12.10 1.79 4.89
C VAL A 416 -11.72 0.54 4.12
N TRP A 417 -12.67 -0.12 3.45
CA TRP A 417 -12.38 -1.31 2.62
C TRP A 417 -11.43 -1.02 1.45
N PHE A 418 -11.54 0.12 0.78
CA PHE A 418 -10.56 0.51 -0.23
C PHE A 418 -9.16 0.66 0.37
N ASN A 419 -9.04 1.23 1.56
CA ASN A 419 -7.76 1.39 2.27
C ASN A 419 -7.23 0.06 2.86
N GLU A 420 -8.09 -0.88 3.23
CA GLU A 420 -7.69 -2.26 3.55
C GLU A 420 -7.02 -2.96 2.36
N ASN A 421 -7.39 -2.54 1.16
CA ASN A 421 -6.88 -3.02 -0.12
C ASN A 421 -5.89 -2.01 -0.76
N SER A 422 -5.15 -1.28 0.06
CA SER A 422 -4.21 -0.23 -0.38
C SER A 422 -3.10 -0.74 -1.29
N ASP A 423 -2.70 -2.01 -1.19
CA ASP A 423 -1.75 -2.64 -2.12
C ASP A 423 -2.23 -2.68 -3.56
N PHE A 424 -3.54 -2.60 -3.81
CA PHE A 424 -4.12 -2.43 -5.14
C PHE A 424 -4.48 -0.96 -5.41
N TYR A 425 -5.30 -0.33 -4.57
CA TYR A 425 -5.85 0.99 -4.86
C TYR A 425 -4.78 2.10 -4.94
N TYR A 426 -3.73 2.05 -4.10
CA TYR A 426 -2.67 3.08 -4.12
C TYR A 426 -1.69 2.92 -5.30
N GLN A 427 -1.81 1.86 -6.10
CA GLN A 427 -1.11 1.79 -7.39
C GLN A 427 -1.69 2.81 -8.40
N TYR A 428 -2.95 3.20 -8.22
CA TYR A 428 -3.69 4.10 -9.12
C TYR A 428 -4.04 5.45 -8.48
N LEU A 429 -4.18 5.48 -7.16
CA LEU A 429 -4.53 6.64 -6.35
C LEU A 429 -3.33 7.16 -5.56
N HIS A 430 -3.32 8.45 -5.23
CA HIS A 430 -2.32 9.02 -4.33
C HIS A 430 -2.81 8.92 -2.88
N GLY A 431 -2.62 7.75 -2.28
CA GLY A 431 -3.04 7.47 -0.91
C GLY A 431 -4.55 7.39 -0.72
N ASP A 432 -5.02 7.73 0.47
CA ASP A 432 -6.40 7.56 0.91
C ASP A 432 -7.36 8.60 0.32
N LYS A 433 -6.87 9.76 -0.12
CA LYS A 433 -7.71 10.92 -0.47
C LYS A 433 -8.87 10.60 -1.42
N GLU A 434 -8.59 9.94 -2.54
CA GLU A 434 -9.59 9.62 -3.57
C GLU A 434 -10.45 8.41 -3.21
N THR A 435 -10.09 7.66 -2.15
CA THR A 435 -10.93 6.54 -1.69
C THR A 435 -12.24 7.01 -1.08
N PHE A 436 -12.26 8.19 -0.43
CA PHE A 436 -13.50 8.83 0.02
C PHE A 436 -14.38 9.19 -1.17
N HIS A 437 -13.81 9.88 -2.16
CA HIS A 437 -14.55 10.30 -3.35
C HIS A 437 -15.15 9.12 -4.10
N LEU A 438 -14.34 8.07 -4.31
CA LEU A 438 -14.77 6.83 -4.95
C LEU A 438 -15.92 6.16 -4.18
N ALA A 439 -15.83 6.10 -2.84
CA ALA A 439 -16.83 5.44 -2.00
C ALA A 439 -18.18 6.17 -2.01
N PHE A 440 -18.14 7.50 -1.87
CA PHE A 440 -19.35 8.32 -1.90
C PHE A 440 -20.04 8.26 -3.27
N ARG A 441 -19.28 8.34 -4.37
CA ARG A 441 -19.81 8.18 -5.73
C ARG A 441 -20.36 6.78 -5.98
N LYS A 442 -19.68 5.74 -5.51
CA LYS A 442 -20.11 4.34 -5.69
C LYS A 442 -21.47 4.07 -5.06
N LEU A 443 -21.69 4.61 -3.86
CA LEU A 443 -22.95 4.45 -3.14
C LEU A 443 -23.98 5.53 -3.44
N LYS A 444 -23.71 6.44 -4.39
CA LYS A 444 -24.53 7.62 -4.70
C LYS A 444 -24.87 8.45 -3.45
N LYS A 445 -23.96 8.48 -2.47
CA LYS A 445 -24.13 9.26 -1.23
C LYS A 445 -23.80 10.72 -1.53
N SER A 446 -24.72 11.62 -1.20
CA SER A 446 -24.52 13.07 -1.28
C SER A 446 -23.40 13.54 -0.35
N TYR A 447 -22.61 14.51 -0.79
CA TYR A 447 -21.58 15.21 -0.03
C TYR A 447 -21.49 16.66 -0.51
N ALA A 448 -20.90 17.52 0.31
CA ALA A 448 -20.54 18.87 -0.07
C ALA A 448 -19.03 18.94 -0.37
N LEU A 449 -18.68 19.46 -1.54
CA LEU A 449 -17.31 19.80 -1.90
C LEU A 449 -17.20 21.32 -1.90
N VAL A 450 -16.21 21.87 -1.19
CA VAL A 450 -15.96 23.32 -1.22
C VAL A 450 -15.56 23.75 -2.64
N ASP A 451 -16.25 24.74 -3.19
CA ASP A 451 -16.03 25.18 -4.58
C ASP A 451 -14.71 25.93 -4.77
N LYS A 452 -14.27 26.67 -3.75
CA LYS A 452 -13.05 27.48 -3.83
C LYS A 452 -11.80 26.58 -3.84
N PRO A 453 -10.98 26.64 -4.91
CA PRO A 453 -9.74 25.86 -4.99
C PRO A 453 -8.69 26.24 -3.95
N ILE A 454 -7.63 25.43 -3.88
CA ILE A 454 -6.45 25.73 -3.06
C ILE A 454 -5.80 27.03 -3.50
N TYR A 455 -5.51 27.91 -2.54
CA TYR A 455 -4.56 29.00 -2.72
C TYR A 455 -3.16 28.54 -2.29
N SER A 456 -2.18 28.62 -3.19
CA SER A 456 -0.85 28.07 -2.97
C SER A 456 0.09 29.11 -2.36
N LEU A 457 0.65 28.78 -1.21
CA LEU A 457 1.82 29.44 -0.66
C LEU A 457 3.04 28.52 -0.78
N THR A 458 4.23 29.06 -0.59
CA THR A 458 5.46 28.26 -0.57
C THR A 458 5.35 27.16 0.50
N GLY A 459 5.31 25.91 0.05
CA GLY A 459 5.28 24.75 0.95
C GLY A 459 3.93 24.46 1.62
N THR A 460 2.89 25.25 1.34
CA THR A 460 1.62 25.27 2.11
C THR A 460 0.41 25.41 1.20
N MET A 461 -0.61 24.57 1.40
CA MET A 461 -1.93 24.72 0.78
C MET A 461 -2.86 25.53 1.70
N CYS A 462 -3.52 26.56 1.18
CA CYS A 462 -4.54 27.31 1.90
C CYS A 462 -5.93 26.91 1.39
N GLN A 463 -6.80 26.51 2.32
CA GLN A 463 -8.12 25.96 2.03
C GLN A 463 -9.19 26.81 2.72
N HIS A 464 -10.39 26.78 2.14
CA HIS A 464 -11.41 27.80 2.39
C HIS A 464 -12.72 27.18 2.86
N ASP A 465 -13.61 27.97 3.44
CA ASP A 465 -15.00 27.59 3.65
C ASP A 465 -15.84 27.83 2.37
N PHE A 466 -17.16 27.64 2.48
CA PHE A 466 -18.11 27.86 1.39
C PHE A 466 -18.31 29.34 1.02
N GLU A 467 -17.91 30.28 1.88
CA GLU A 467 -17.93 31.72 1.60
C GLU A 467 -16.61 32.20 0.98
N GLY A 468 -15.61 31.30 0.91
CA GLY A 468 -14.31 31.57 0.36
C GLY A 468 -13.32 32.16 1.37
N ASN A 469 -13.64 32.22 2.66
CA ASN A 469 -12.71 32.64 3.70
C ASN A 469 -11.70 31.53 3.96
N ARG A 470 -10.44 31.88 4.22
CA ARG A 470 -9.41 30.89 4.56
C ARG A 470 -9.66 30.35 5.97
N ILE A 471 -9.77 29.03 6.10
CA ILE A 471 -10.01 28.37 7.38
C ILE A 471 -8.89 27.42 7.79
N PHE A 472 -8.11 26.95 6.81
CA PHE A 472 -7.03 25.99 7.01
C PHE A 472 -5.80 26.38 6.19
N GLN A 473 -4.62 26.16 6.76
CA GLN A 473 -3.32 26.31 6.12
C GLN A 473 -2.45 25.09 6.42
N HIS A 474 -2.41 24.18 5.45
CA HIS A 474 -1.78 22.87 5.60
C HIS A 474 -0.36 22.89 5.04
N ARG A 475 0.62 22.76 5.93
CA ARG A 475 2.07 22.75 5.62
C ARG A 475 2.51 21.40 5.05
N ASN A 476 1.81 20.96 4.01
CA ASN A 476 1.90 19.64 3.40
C ASN A 476 3.31 19.27 2.92
N THR A 477 4.11 20.25 2.47
CA THR A 477 5.47 20.03 1.94
C THR A 477 6.60 20.71 2.72
N ASP A 478 6.27 21.53 3.71
CA ASP A 478 7.21 22.24 4.59
C ASP A 478 6.75 22.13 6.06
N LYS A 479 6.74 20.90 6.60
CA LYS A 479 6.24 20.60 7.94
C LYS A 479 7.03 21.31 9.05
N TRP A 480 6.39 21.56 10.19
CA TRP A 480 7.05 22.09 11.39
C TRP A 480 8.16 21.13 11.88
N ASN A 481 9.29 21.71 12.26
CA ASN A 481 10.51 21.03 12.70
C ASN A 481 10.97 21.58 14.07
N LEU A 482 11.33 20.67 14.99
CA LEU A 482 11.74 21.01 16.36
C LEU A 482 13.15 21.61 16.47
N PHE A 483 13.98 21.53 15.42
CA PHE A 483 15.27 22.24 15.32
C PHE A 483 15.11 23.74 15.04
N LEU A 484 13.87 24.25 14.93
CA LEU A 484 13.55 25.65 14.62
C LEU A 484 14.04 26.16 13.25
N LEU A 485 14.45 25.26 12.35
CA LEU A 485 14.77 25.53 10.95
C LEU A 485 13.52 25.78 10.07
N ASN A 486 12.43 26.24 10.68
CA ASN A 486 11.15 26.49 10.03
C ASN A 486 11.25 27.77 9.18
N ARG A 487 11.21 27.63 7.85
CA ARG A 487 11.22 28.76 6.92
C ARG A 487 9.97 29.61 7.11
N ARG A 488 10.12 30.93 6.99
CA ARG A 488 8.96 31.82 6.97
C ARG A 488 8.23 31.70 5.65
N VAL A 489 6.90 31.64 5.71
CA VAL A 489 6.03 31.53 4.54
C VAL A 489 5.23 32.84 4.39
N PRO A 490 5.58 33.71 3.42
CA PRO A 490 4.84 34.94 3.17
C PRO A 490 3.35 34.66 2.97
N GLY A 491 2.49 35.38 3.70
CA GLY A 491 1.03 35.20 3.66
C GLY A 491 0.47 34.06 4.52
N PHE A 492 1.31 33.35 5.29
CA PHE A 492 0.87 32.38 6.31
C PHE A 492 0.30 33.13 7.52
N GLN A 493 -0.97 32.89 7.87
CA GLN A 493 -1.61 33.60 8.98
C GLN A 493 -1.18 32.99 10.32
N HIS A 494 -1.07 33.82 11.36
CA HIS A 494 -0.67 33.42 12.71
C HIS A 494 0.66 32.64 12.79
N GLU A 495 1.59 32.91 11.87
CA GLU A 495 2.87 32.19 11.79
C GLU A 495 3.69 32.33 13.08
N ASP A 496 3.75 33.54 13.64
CA ASP A 496 4.53 33.81 14.84
C ASP A 496 4.02 33.01 16.05
N GLN A 497 2.70 32.87 16.16
CA GLN A 497 2.07 32.04 17.19
C GLN A 497 2.41 30.56 17.00
N CYS A 498 2.34 30.06 15.76
CA CYS A 498 2.74 28.68 15.44
C CYS A 498 4.20 28.42 15.81
N ARG A 499 5.10 29.36 15.47
CA ARG A 499 6.52 29.27 15.80
C ARG A 499 6.77 29.30 17.31
N GLU A 500 6.00 30.08 18.06
CA GLU A 500 6.10 30.05 19.52
C GLU A 500 5.69 28.70 20.10
N TYR A 501 4.64 28.05 19.57
CA TYR A 501 4.31 26.69 19.99
C TYR A 501 5.40 25.67 19.69
N VAL A 502 6.13 25.81 18.59
CA VAL A 502 7.31 24.96 18.34
C VAL A 502 8.42 25.22 19.38
N ARG A 503 8.68 26.49 19.74
CA ARG A 503 9.66 26.83 20.80
C ARG A 503 9.22 26.30 22.16
N GLN A 504 7.94 26.42 22.49
CA GLN A 504 7.37 25.87 23.71
C GLN A 504 7.57 24.36 23.77
N LEU A 505 7.30 23.64 22.68
CA LEU A 505 7.55 22.21 22.63
C LEU A 505 9.03 21.89 22.81
N GLN A 506 9.93 22.61 22.15
CA GLN A 506 11.38 22.42 22.27
C GLN A 506 11.88 22.60 23.72
N ARG A 507 11.26 23.50 24.49
CA ARG A 507 11.57 23.71 25.92
C ARG A 507 11.09 22.56 26.80
N GLN A 508 10.03 21.85 26.40
CA GLN A 508 9.36 20.82 27.20
C GLN A 508 9.75 19.39 26.77
N TRP A 509 10.28 19.22 25.56
CA TRP A 509 10.52 17.92 24.97
C TRP A 509 11.84 17.88 24.21
N ASP A 510 12.66 16.85 24.50
CA ASP A 510 13.99 16.66 23.91
C ASP A 510 13.97 16.07 22.49
N GLY A 511 12.78 15.73 21.99
CA GLY A 511 12.58 15.16 20.64
C GLY A 511 12.90 13.67 20.54
N ARG A 512 13.26 13.00 21.64
CA ARG A 512 13.59 11.58 21.68
C ARG A 512 12.39 10.79 22.15
N SER A 513 11.96 9.79 21.37
CA SER A 513 10.99 8.80 21.87
C SER A 513 11.68 7.78 22.79
N GLY A 514 10.93 7.23 23.74
CA GLY A 514 11.45 6.33 24.79
C GLY A 514 12.25 5.12 24.29
N SER A 515 12.03 4.65 23.06
CA SER A 515 12.83 3.58 22.44
C SER A 515 14.26 4.01 22.08
N PHE A 516 14.49 5.27 21.73
CA PHE A 516 15.81 5.78 21.32
C PHE A 516 16.59 6.44 22.47
N ARG A 517 15.95 6.75 23.60
CA ARG A 517 16.65 7.19 24.82
C ARG A 517 17.64 6.15 25.34
N LYS A 518 17.37 4.86 25.13
CA LYS A 518 18.23 3.75 25.56
C LYS A 518 19.36 3.42 24.56
N SER A 519 19.35 3.96 23.34
CA SER A 519 20.25 3.53 22.26
C SER A 519 21.51 4.39 22.08
N ILE A 520 21.62 5.53 22.78
CA ILE A 520 22.82 6.38 22.73
C ILE A 520 23.63 6.12 24.01
N PRO A 521 24.83 5.50 23.93
CA PRO A 521 25.69 5.29 25.09
C PRO A 521 26.03 6.64 25.74
N ARG A 522 25.80 6.79 27.05
CA ARG A 522 26.40 7.89 27.82
C ARG A 522 27.87 7.56 28.07
N ARG A 523 28.76 7.81 27.10
CA ARG A 523 30.20 7.85 27.39
C ARG A 523 30.58 9.28 27.78
N THR A 524 31.23 9.42 28.93
CA THR A 524 31.33 10.68 29.68
C THR A 524 32.67 11.40 29.59
N VAL A 525 33.63 10.94 28.78
CA VAL A 525 34.93 11.62 28.66
C VAL A 525 35.32 11.78 27.19
N PRO A 526 35.47 13.01 26.68
CA PRO A 526 36.11 13.26 25.38
C PRO A 526 37.51 12.64 25.38
N LEU A 527 37.89 11.95 24.31
CA LEU A 527 39.28 11.53 24.14
C LEU A 527 40.17 12.76 23.97
N SER A 528 41.42 12.69 24.46
CA SER A 528 42.34 13.83 24.52
C SER A 528 42.72 14.45 23.17
N ARG A 529 42.48 13.74 22.05
CA ARG A 529 42.72 14.23 20.69
C ARG A 529 41.44 14.20 19.84
N SER A 530 41.30 15.20 18.97
CA SER A 530 40.25 15.24 17.95
C SER A 530 40.31 14.01 17.03
N PRO A 531 39.16 13.49 16.55
CA PRO A 531 39.14 12.40 15.59
C PRO A 531 39.81 12.79 14.27
N ILE A 532 40.66 11.92 13.73
CA ILE A 532 41.25 12.12 12.40
C ILE A 532 40.22 11.69 11.36
N ILE A 533 39.85 12.61 10.46
CA ILE A 533 38.89 12.36 9.39
C ILE A 533 39.62 12.36 8.05
N ARG A 534 39.50 11.31 7.24
CA ARG A 534 40.04 11.27 5.87
C ARG A 534 38.91 11.24 4.86
N ALA A 535 38.99 12.10 3.84
CA ALA A 535 37.98 12.17 2.80
C ALA A 535 38.28 11.22 1.64
N VAL A 536 37.26 10.49 1.20
CA VAL A 536 37.29 9.65 0.01
C VAL A 536 36.10 9.98 -0.87
N MET A 537 36.35 10.19 -2.17
CA MET A 537 35.33 10.51 -3.16
C MET A 537 35.28 9.42 -4.22
N ILE A 538 34.09 8.93 -4.55
CA ILE A 538 33.89 8.07 -5.72
C ILE A 538 33.49 8.91 -6.93
N SER A 539 34.04 8.60 -8.11
CA SER A 539 33.73 9.30 -9.35
C SER A 539 33.97 8.40 -10.57
N CYS A 540 33.49 8.80 -11.74
CA CYS A 540 33.77 8.13 -13.01
C CYS A 540 34.27 9.14 -14.07
N PRO A 541 34.93 8.68 -15.15
CA PRO A 541 35.44 9.56 -16.20
C PRO A 541 34.38 10.50 -16.79
N GLU A 542 33.16 10.00 -16.97
CA GLU A 542 32.01 10.70 -17.53
C GLU A 542 31.53 11.87 -16.64
N ARG A 543 31.94 11.90 -15.37
CA ARG A 543 31.54 12.92 -14.38
C ARG A 543 32.68 13.86 -14.01
N THR A 544 33.66 14.01 -14.89
CA THR A 544 34.85 14.86 -14.66
C THR A 544 34.49 16.30 -14.29
N ASP A 545 33.49 16.90 -14.92
CA ASP A 545 33.09 18.28 -14.62
C ASP A 545 32.41 18.42 -13.26
N PHE A 546 31.53 17.48 -12.91
CA PHE A 546 30.93 17.41 -11.57
C PHE A 546 32.01 17.24 -10.51
N ARG A 547 32.93 16.28 -10.68
CA ARG A 547 34.06 16.06 -9.79
C ARG A 547 34.91 17.31 -9.59
N ARG A 548 35.32 17.98 -10.68
CA ARG A 548 36.11 19.23 -10.60
C ARG A 548 35.36 20.32 -9.84
N LYS A 549 34.07 20.48 -10.10
CA LYS A 549 33.23 21.46 -9.40
C LYS A 549 33.11 21.13 -7.91
N THR A 550 32.90 19.87 -7.55
CA THR A 550 32.80 19.42 -6.15
C THR A 550 34.10 19.63 -5.39
N LEU A 551 35.24 19.27 -5.99
CA LEU A 551 36.55 19.56 -5.40
C LEU A 551 36.79 21.07 -5.23
N LYS A 552 36.42 21.88 -6.23
CA LYS A 552 36.48 23.34 -6.12
C LYS A 552 35.59 23.86 -5.00
N ASN A 553 34.38 23.32 -4.82
CA ASN A 553 33.48 23.71 -3.73
C ASN A 553 34.09 23.36 -2.37
N LEU A 554 34.70 22.19 -2.23
CA LEU A 554 35.35 21.77 -0.98
C LEU A 554 36.54 22.67 -0.61
N VAL A 555 37.35 23.07 -1.58
CA VAL A 555 38.48 24.00 -1.37
C VAL A 555 38.01 25.35 -0.80
N GLN A 556 36.77 25.75 -1.07
CA GLN A 556 36.23 27.00 -0.54
C GLN A 556 35.59 26.85 0.87
N THR A 557 35.88 25.75 1.56
CA THR A 557 35.49 25.52 2.96
C THR A 557 36.74 25.56 3.85
N ASP A 558 36.52 25.48 5.17
CA ASP A 558 37.58 25.29 6.17
C ASP A 558 38.18 23.87 6.21
N TRP A 559 37.84 22.98 5.26
CA TRP A 559 38.50 21.67 5.11
C TRP A 559 40.01 21.79 4.83
N GLY A 560 40.45 22.92 4.27
CA GLY A 560 41.85 23.24 4.04
C GLY A 560 42.48 22.44 2.90
N ALA A 561 43.80 22.30 2.94
CA ALA A 561 44.60 21.61 1.92
C ALA A 561 44.71 20.08 2.15
N GLU A 562 43.93 19.50 3.08
CA GLU A 562 43.95 18.06 3.31
C GLU A 562 43.53 17.29 2.04
N PRO A 563 44.30 16.27 1.62
CA PRO A 563 44.03 15.57 0.37
C PRO A 563 42.75 14.74 0.44
N VAL A 564 41.98 14.76 -0.66
CA VAL A 564 40.83 13.88 -0.88
C VAL A 564 41.26 12.73 -1.80
N HIS A 565 41.13 11.49 -1.34
CA HIS A 565 41.37 10.34 -2.20
C HIS A 565 40.21 10.19 -3.19
N VAL A 566 40.48 10.30 -4.49
CA VAL A 566 39.48 10.08 -5.54
C VAL A 566 39.60 8.67 -6.06
N GLN A 567 38.64 7.82 -5.69
CA GLN A 567 38.50 6.48 -6.24
C GLN A 567 37.74 6.54 -7.57
N MET A 568 38.50 6.43 -8.66
CA MET A 568 37.95 6.37 -10.01
C MET A 568 37.37 4.99 -10.32
N ASP A 569 36.22 4.98 -10.98
CA ASP A 569 35.67 3.81 -11.65
C ASP A 569 36.43 3.51 -12.95
N CYS A 570 37.14 2.38 -12.98
CA CYS A 570 37.89 1.90 -14.14
C CYS A 570 37.22 0.68 -14.81
N GLY A 571 35.96 0.38 -14.49
CA GLY A 571 35.22 -0.76 -15.03
C GLY A 571 34.78 -0.56 -16.48
N LYS A 572 34.83 -1.62 -17.30
CA LYS A 572 34.37 -1.62 -18.70
C LYS A 572 32.95 -2.19 -18.90
N GLY A 573 32.27 -2.60 -17.83
CA GLY A 573 30.93 -3.21 -17.89
C GLY A 573 29.80 -2.21 -18.17
N GLU A 574 28.70 -2.71 -18.74
CA GLU A 574 27.49 -1.90 -19.04
C GLU A 574 26.60 -1.66 -17.81
N ASP A 575 26.72 -2.48 -16.75
CA ASP A 575 25.98 -2.26 -15.50
C ASP A 575 26.65 -1.19 -14.63
N TYR A 576 26.19 0.05 -14.80
CA TYR A 576 26.65 1.21 -14.04
C TYR A 576 26.40 1.09 -12.53
N ARG A 577 25.32 0.43 -12.09
CA ARG A 577 25.01 0.28 -10.66
C ARG A 577 25.99 -0.67 -10.00
N ALA A 578 26.28 -1.79 -10.65
CA ALA A 578 27.29 -2.73 -10.20
C ALA A 578 28.68 -2.07 -10.16
N ARG A 579 29.04 -1.30 -11.20
CA ARG A 579 30.30 -0.55 -11.25
C ARG A 579 30.45 0.45 -10.11
N GLN A 580 29.44 1.30 -9.87
CA GLN A 580 29.47 2.27 -8.77
C GLN A 580 29.61 1.58 -7.40
N THR A 581 28.89 0.46 -7.21
CA THR A 581 28.95 -0.35 -6.00
C THR A 581 30.34 -0.96 -5.78
N GLN A 582 31.01 -1.42 -6.83
CA GLN A 582 32.37 -1.94 -6.75
C GLN A 582 33.41 -0.84 -6.49
N THR A 583 33.23 0.33 -7.09
CA THR A 583 34.07 1.52 -6.87
C THR A 583 33.96 1.98 -5.41
N ALA A 584 32.75 1.98 -4.83
CA ALA A 584 32.54 2.25 -3.42
C ALA A 584 33.26 1.23 -2.52
N LEU A 585 33.23 -0.07 -2.84
CA LEU A 585 33.96 -1.09 -2.09
C LEU A 585 35.48 -0.84 -2.11
N ARG A 586 36.05 -0.51 -3.28
CA ARG A 586 37.49 -0.20 -3.41
C ARG A 586 37.88 1.05 -2.61
N ALA A 587 37.04 2.08 -2.63
CA ALA A 587 37.22 3.28 -1.82
C ALA A 587 37.28 2.93 -0.32
N LEU A 588 36.34 2.11 0.16
CA LEU A 588 36.31 1.64 1.55
C LEU A 588 37.50 0.74 1.91
N GLN A 589 37.98 -0.09 0.98
CA GLN A 589 39.18 -0.91 1.18
C GLN A 589 40.44 -0.04 1.31
N TRP A 590 40.61 0.97 0.46
CA TRP A 590 41.69 1.94 0.57
C TRP A 590 41.67 2.65 1.93
N SER A 591 40.47 3.02 2.40
CA SER A 591 40.30 3.69 3.69
C SER A 591 40.83 2.88 4.88
N LEU A 592 40.84 1.54 4.81
CA LEU A 592 41.36 0.69 5.90
C LEU A 592 42.87 0.85 6.13
N ALA A 593 43.62 1.23 5.09
CA ALA A 593 45.06 1.43 5.14
C ALA A 593 45.46 2.82 5.70
N THR A 594 44.50 3.72 5.92
CA THR A 594 44.75 5.08 6.43
C THR A 594 44.85 5.12 7.95
N ASP A 595 45.39 6.21 8.50
CA ASP A 595 45.41 6.55 9.93
C ASP A 595 44.07 7.07 10.47
N ALA A 596 43.04 7.13 9.62
CA ALA A 596 41.77 7.76 9.94
C ALA A 596 41.03 7.06 11.10
N ASP A 597 40.40 7.86 11.95
CA ASP A 597 39.40 7.38 12.89
C ASP A 597 38.03 7.27 12.18
N TYR A 598 37.76 8.21 11.27
CA TYR A 598 36.53 8.33 10.49
C TYR A 598 36.82 8.59 9.01
N ILE A 599 35.98 8.03 8.16
CA ILE A 599 36.03 8.22 6.71
C ILE A 599 34.88 9.10 6.28
N LEU A 600 35.19 10.25 5.69
CA LEU A 600 34.22 11.09 5.00
C LEU A 600 34.09 10.58 3.57
N PHE A 601 33.11 9.72 3.34
CA PHE A 601 32.78 9.14 2.05
C PHE A 601 31.86 10.10 1.27
N LEU A 602 32.26 10.47 0.06
CA LEU A 602 31.62 11.50 -0.77
C LEU A 602 31.30 10.98 -2.18
N GLU A 603 30.19 11.45 -2.73
CA GLU A 603 29.95 11.48 -4.18
C GLU A 603 30.55 12.74 -4.82
N ASP A 604 30.45 12.88 -6.14
CA ASP A 604 31.17 13.88 -6.93
C ASP A 604 30.30 15.04 -7.43
N ASP A 605 29.10 15.25 -6.89
CA ASP A 605 28.15 16.33 -7.24
C ASP A 605 27.67 17.13 -6.01
N LEU A 606 28.60 17.64 -5.22
CA LEU A 606 28.31 18.22 -3.90
C LEU A 606 28.67 19.70 -3.78
N ALA A 607 27.85 20.41 -3.01
CA ALA A 607 28.14 21.69 -2.38
C ALA A 607 28.26 21.48 -0.87
N PHE A 608 29.12 22.27 -0.24
CA PHE A 608 29.49 22.09 1.17
C PHE A 608 29.19 23.37 1.96
N ASN A 609 28.89 23.19 3.24
CA ASN A 609 28.89 24.27 4.22
C ASN A 609 30.32 24.84 4.36
N ARG A 610 30.44 26.17 4.48
CA ARG A 610 31.72 26.90 4.55
C ARG A 610 32.56 26.54 5.77
N HIS A 611 31.91 26.10 6.84
CA HIS A 611 32.50 25.73 8.13
C HIS A 611 32.43 24.21 8.36
N LEU A 612 32.56 23.41 7.29
CA LEU A 612 32.43 21.95 7.32
C LEU A 612 33.30 21.30 8.41
N ARG A 613 34.59 21.65 8.47
CA ARG A 613 35.54 21.08 9.42
C ARG A 613 35.21 21.52 10.85
N HIS A 614 35.00 22.82 11.06
CA HIS A 614 34.57 23.37 12.35
C HIS A 614 33.32 22.65 12.86
N ASN A 615 32.28 22.53 12.03
CA ASN A 615 31.01 21.93 12.41
C ASN A 615 31.18 20.44 12.77
N LEU A 616 31.96 19.68 12.01
CA LEU A 616 32.26 18.28 12.32
C LEU A 616 33.04 18.14 13.64
N GLU A 617 34.05 18.98 13.86
CA GLU A 617 34.87 18.94 15.08
C GLU A 617 34.09 19.37 16.32
N HIS A 618 33.09 20.23 16.18
CA HIS A 618 32.20 20.61 17.29
C HIS A 618 31.06 19.61 17.51
N TRP A 619 30.80 18.72 16.54
CA TRP A 619 29.74 17.73 16.63
C TRP A 619 30.04 16.69 17.71
N ARG A 620 29.30 16.76 18.82
CA ARG A 620 29.55 15.95 20.02
C ARG A 620 29.59 14.43 19.76
N PRO A 621 28.66 13.82 19.00
CA PRO A 621 28.73 12.39 18.71
C PRO A 621 30.01 11.98 17.98
N LEU A 622 30.58 12.85 17.14
CA LEU A 622 31.85 12.60 16.47
C LEU A 622 33.02 12.68 17.46
N ARG A 623 33.09 13.75 18.27
CA ARG A 623 34.14 13.92 19.29
C ARG A 623 34.21 12.75 20.29
N HIS A 624 33.06 12.21 20.66
CA HIS A 624 32.96 11.10 21.62
C HIS A 624 33.09 9.72 20.95
N ARG A 625 33.28 9.68 19.62
CA ARG A 625 33.37 8.47 18.80
C ARG A 625 32.15 7.56 18.91
N GLU A 626 30.98 8.16 19.01
CA GLU A 626 29.68 7.48 19.13
C GLU A 626 29.08 7.17 17.76
N ILE A 627 29.56 7.84 16.71
CA ILE A 627 29.10 7.60 15.34
C ILE A 627 29.67 6.28 14.85
N THR A 628 28.79 5.37 14.42
CA THR A 628 29.17 4.22 13.59
C THR A 628 29.02 4.54 12.11
N LEU A 629 27.89 5.16 11.76
CA LEU A 629 27.57 5.72 10.46
C LEU A 629 26.75 6.99 10.69
N ALA A 630 27.10 8.06 9.99
CA ALA A 630 26.31 9.27 9.96
C ALA A 630 26.18 9.86 8.55
N GLY A 631 25.05 10.45 8.22
CA GLY A 631 24.87 11.23 7.00
C GLY A 631 25.05 12.73 7.23
N LEU A 632 25.63 13.43 6.27
CA LEU A 632 25.78 14.91 6.29
C LEU A 632 24.82 15.62 5.32
N TYR A 633 23.95 14.84 4.67
CA TYR A 633 22.99 15.28 3.68
C TYR A 633 21.65 14.60 3.98
N ASN A 634 20.60 15.39 4.24
CA ASN A 634 19.26 14.89 4.55
C ASN A 634 18.29 15.15 3.38
N PRO A 635 18.03 14.16 2.50
CA PRO A 635 17.08 14.28 1.39
C PRO A 635 15.60 14.19 1.82
N ARG A 636 15.24 14.69 3.01
CA ARG A 636 13.92 14.55 3.66
C ARG A 636 13.63 13.12 4.17
N LEU A 637 14.61 12.49 4.80
CA LEU A 637 14.49 11.16 5.39
C LEU A 637 13.37 11.10 6.44
N ARG A 638 12.83 9.90 6.68
CA ARG A 638 11.82 9.69 7.73
C ARG A 638 12.53 9.61 9.08
N GLU A 639 12.45 10.67 9.87
CA GLU A 639 13.09 10.70 11.19
C GLU A 639 12.38 9.72 12.15
N SER A 640 13.16 8.95 12.88
CA SER A 640 12.65 8.06 13.93
C SER A 640 12.64 8.76 15.28
N ALA A 641 13.63 9.62 15.52
CA ALA A 641 13.74 10.54 16.63
C ALA A 641 14.68 11.68 16.25
N ILE A 642 14.76 12.70 17.10
CA ILE A 642 15.81 13.72 17.00
C ILE A 642 16.54 13.86 18.33
N ASP A 643 17.74 14.41 18.24
CA ASP A 643 18.60 14.73 19.36
C ASP A 643 18.99 16.20 19.26
N LEU A 644 18.18 17.04 19.90
CA LEU A 644 18.35 18.49 19.89
C LEU A 644 19.71 18.93 20.45
N GLN A 645 20.19 18.26 21.52
CA GLN A 645 21.45 18.59 22.17
C GLN A 645 22.66 18.35 21.25
N ASN A 646 22.56 17.33 20.39
CA ASN A 646 23.63 16.93 19.50
C ASN A 646 23.39 17.37 18.05
N GLN A 647 22.38 18.19 17.75
CA GLN A 647 22.10 18.62 16.37
C GLN A 647 22.00 17.42 15.41
N ALA A 648 21.29 16.37 15.82
CA ALA A 648 21.27 15.09 15.10
C ALA A 648 19.86 14.53 14.92
N VAL A 649 19.56 14.07 13.71
CA VAL A 649 18.39 13.27 13.38
C VAL A 649 18.75 11.79 13.49
N ILE A 650 17.88 10.98 14.09
CA ILE A 650 18.07 9.54 14.22
C ILE A 650 17.20 8.83 13.18
N VAL A 651 17.81 7.98 12.36
CA VAL A 651 17.14 7.27 11.27
C VAL A 651 17.35 5.77 11.41
N GLU A 652 16.28 4.98 11.23
CA GLU A 652 16.41 3.53 11.16
C GLU A 652 17.16 3.09 9.88
N PRO A 653 18.01 2.05 9.93
CA PRO A 653 18.87 1.66 8.81
C PRO A 653 18.18 1.38 7.47
N TYR A 654 16.93 0.94 7.50
CA TYR A 654 16.15 0.66 6.29
C TYR A 654 15.42 1.89 5.71
N ALA A 655 15.45 3.02 6.40
CA ALA A 655 14.80 4.27 6.00
C ALA A 655 15.77 5.29 5.37
N ILE A 656 17.01 4.87 5.11
CA ILE A 656 18.07 5.67 4.49
C ILE A 656 17.94 5.64 2.98
N PHE A 657 18.10 6.82 2.37
CA PHE A 657 18.12 7.01 0.92
C PHE A 657 19.22 8.01 0.55
N GLY A 658 20.04 7.67 -0.44
CA GLY A 658 21.12 8.54 -0.95
C GLY A 658 22.45 8.38 -0.20
N SER A 659 23.56 8.28 -0.96
CA SER A 659 24.94 8.14 -0.45
C SER A 659 25.80 9.38 -0.64
N GLN A 660 25.20 10.55 -0.86
CA GLN A 660 25.91 11.78 -1.21
C GLN A 660 27.08 12.08 -0.28
N ALA A 661 26.87 11.93 1.04
CA ALA A 661 27.93 12.07 2.01
C ALA A 661 27.67 11.28 3.30
N PHE A 662 28.58 10.36 3.62
CA PHE A 662 28.59 9.61 4.86
C PHE A 662 29.89 9.81 5.64
N LEU A 663 29.76 9.88 6.96
CA LEU A 663 30.84 9.77 7.91
C LEU A 663 30.80 8.38 8.55
N ILE A 664 31.84 7.58 8.31
CA ILE A 664 31.85 6.14 8.65
C ILE A 664 33.02 5.86 9.60
N SER A 665 32.76 5.24 10.74
CA SER A 665 33.85 4.87 11.66
C SER A 665 34.75 3.80 11.03
N LYS A 666 36.05 3.79 11.34
CA LYS A 666 36.97 2.75 10.83
C LYS A 666 36.52 1.33 11.15
N ALA A 667 35.95 1.10 12.35
CA ALA A 667 35.39 -0.18 12.74
C ALA A 667 34.19 -0.60 11.86
N THR A 668 33.32 0.37 11.52
CA THR A 668 32.22 0.14 10.58
C THR A 668 32.75 -0.17 9.19
N VAL A 669 33.75 0.56 8.68
CA VAL A 669 34.38 0.28 7.37
C VAL A 669 34.91 -1.15 7.31
N GLN A 670 35.60 -1.61 8.35
CA GLN A 670 36.07 -3.01 8.45
C GLN A 670 34.92 -4.01 8.36
N TYR A 671 33.80 -3.74 9.05
CA TYR A 671 32.63 -4.59 8.98
C TYR A 671 31.97 -4.58 7.60
N LEU A 672 31.84 -3.41 6.96
CA LEU A 672 31.28 -3.24 5.62
C LEU A 672 32.06 -4.04 4.58
N VAL A 673 33.39 -3.89 4.56
CA VAL A 673 34.27 -4.57 3.59
C VAL A 673 34.16 -6.10 3.73
N ARG A 674 34.15 -6.63 4.96
CA ARG A 674 34.04 -8.08 5.21
C ARG A 674 32.68 -8.66 4.80
N HIS A 675 31.62 -7.87 4.84
CA HIS A 675 30.24 -8.34 4.67
C HIS A 675 29.54 -7.78 3.44
N TRP A 676 30.26 -7.10 2.55
CA TRP A 676 29.70 -6.34 1.42
C TRP A 676 28.75 -7.16 0.54
N ASN A 677 29.05 -8.45 0.35
CA ASN A 677 28.28 -9.36 -0.50
C ASN A 677 27.05 -9.97 0.20
N ARG A 678 26.82 -9.70 1.49
CA ARG A 678 25.67 -10.24 2.26
C ARG A 678 24.37 -9.44 2.11
N VAL A 679 24.40 -8.34 1.38
CA VAL A 679 23.25 -7.44 1.17
C VAL A 679 23.20 -7.07 -0.30
N GLU A 680 22.06 -7.22 -0.94
CA GLU A 680 21.83 -6.74 -2.30
C GLU A 680 21.41 -5.27 -2.33
N GLY A 681 21.64 -4.61 -3.47
CA GLY A 681 21.34 -3.20 -3.70
C GLY A 681 22.59 -2.36 -4.00
N MET A 682 22.37 -1.06 -4.22
CA MET A 682 23.45 -0.08 -4.43
C MET A 682 24.23 0.19 -3.13
N GLN A 683 25.31 0.97 -3.24
CA GLN A 683 26.22 1.28 -2.14
C GLN A 683 25.53 1.91 -0.93
N ASP A 684 24.57 2.82 -1.11
CA ASP A 684 23.82 3.46 -0.02
C ASP A 684 23.02 2.45 0.79
N ILE A 685 22.32 1.54 0.10
CA ILE A 685 21.54 0.44 0.69
C ILE A 685 22.48 -0.54 1.41
N LYS A 686 23.61 -0.90 0.80
CA LYS A 686 24.59 -1.83 1.41
C LYS A 686 25.20 -1.24 2.67
N VAL A 687 25.68 0.00 2.61
CA VAL A 687 26.31 0.72 3.73
C VAL A 687 25.33 0.85 4.89
N SER A 688 24.12 1.36 4.64
CA SER A 688 23.10 1.55 5.68
C SER A 688 22.66 0.24 6.33
N ARG A 689 22.29 -0.78 5.54
CA ARG A 689 21.80 -2.07 6.07
C ARG A 689 22.87 -2.83 6.84
N LEU A 690 24.12 -2.83 6.36
CA LEU A 690 25.22 -3.50 7.07
C LEU A 690 25.61 -2.73 8.34
N ALA A 691 25.67 -1.40 8.31
CA ALA A 691 25.89 -0.60 9.52
C ALA A 691 24.78 -0.84 10.55
N GLY A 692 23.52 -0.97 10.10
CA GLY A 692 22.38 -1.32 10.95
C GLY A 692 22.51 -2.64 11.70
N ARG A 693 23.29 -3.61 11.17
CA ARG A 693 23.56 -4.88 11.86
C ARG A 693 24.44 -4.72 13.09
N LEU A 694 25.14 -3.59 13.23
CA LEU A 694 25.93 -3.26 14.42
C LEU A 694 25.06 -2.80 15.60
N ARG A 695 23.74 -2.65 15.42
CA ARG A 695 22.76 -2.25 16.46
C ARG A 695 22.99 -0.86 17.07
N PHE A 696 23.72 0.01 16.37
CA PHE A 696 23.84 1.42 16.72
C PHE A 696 22.87 2.27 15.86
N PRO A 697 22.34 3.37 16.40
CA PRO A 697 21.53 4.31 15.62
C PRO A 697 22.37 4.96 14.52
N ILE A 698 21.75 5.25 13.37
CA ILE A 698 22.38 6.03 12.31
C ILE A 698 21.95 7.48 12.49
N LEU A 699 22.95 8.37 12.53
CA LEU A 699 22.75 9.79 12.80
C LEU A 699 22.80 10.59 11.50
N TYR A 700 22.04 11.66 11.41
CA TYR A 700 22.16 12.66 10.35
C TYR A 700 22.41 14.00 11.00
N HIS A 701 23.44 14.71 10.58
CA HIS A 701 23.70 16.07 11.08
C HIS A 701 22.56 16.99 10.64
N CYS A 702 22.05 17.82 11.54
CA CYS A 702 21.04 18.84 11.25
C CYS A 702 21.54 20.18 11.79
N PRO A 703 21.67 21.23 10.96
CA PRO A 703 21.37 21.28 9.53
C PRO A 703 22.30 20.38 8.70
N SER A 704 21.86 19.93 7.52
CA SER A 704 22.74 19.25 6.57
C SER A 704 23.97 20.13 6.28
N LEU A 705 25.17 19.53 6.33
CA LEU A 705 26.43 20.21 6.01
C LEU A 705 26.79 20.09 4.52
N ILE A 706 26.05 19.27 3.77
CA ILE A 706 26.28 18.98 2.36
C ILE A 706 24.96 19.06 1.59
N GLN A 707 25.03 19.53 0.34
CA GLN A 707 23.91 19.66 -0.59
C GLN A 707 24.28 19.07 -1.95
N HIS A 708 23.40 18.25 -2.49
CA HIS A 708 23.52 17.71 -3.85
C HIS A 708 23.30 18.80 -4.92
N VAL A 709 24.20 18.94 -5.89
CA VAL A 709 24.15 19.94 -6.97
C VAL A 709 24.08 19.26 -8.35
N GLY A 710 22.91 18.69 -8.66
CA GLY A 710 22.56 18.11 -9.97
C GLY A 710 21.15 18.54 -10.43
N LYS A 711 20.80 18.40 -11.72
CA LYS A 711 19.42 18.65 -12.21
C LYS A 711 18.64 17.34 -12.46
N SER A 712 19.35 16.25 -12.72
CA SER A 712 18.86 14.89 -12.85
C SER A 712 20.04 13.96 -12.60
N SER A 713 19.83 12.82 -11.94
CA SER A 713 20.89 11.80 -11.88
C SER A 713 21.09 11.25 -13.30
N ILE A 714 22.34 11.09 -13.73
CA ILE A 714 22.70 10.43 -15.01
C ILE A 714 22.10 9.01 -15.08
N TRP A 715 21.73 8.45 -13.93
CA TRP A 715 21.26 7.08 -13.72
C TRP A 715 19.73 6.98 -13.51
N GLY A 716 18.98 8.04 -13.84
CA GLY A 716 17.51 8.07 -13.82
C GLY A 716 16.87 8.33 -12.44
N GLY A 717 17.64 8.76 -11.44
CA GLY A 717 17.14 9.11 -10.12
C GLY A 717 16.57 10.54 -10.06
N SER A 718 15.50 10.74 -9.29
CA SER A 718 14.96 12.07 -9.00
C SER A 718 15.98 12.92 -8.25
N PHE A 719 16.10 14.19 -8.62
CA PHE A 719 16.92 15.15 -7.90
C PHE A 719 16.26 15.50 -6.55
N HIS A 720 17.05 15.48 -5.48
CA HIS A 720 16.60 15.82 -4.14
C HIS A 720 17.49 16.92 -3.56
N GLN A 721 16.88 17.83 -2.81
CA GLN A 721 17.60 18.86 -2.05
C GLN A 721 17.51 18.59 -0.56
N ALA A 722 18.58 18.93 0.16
CA ALA A 722 18.56 19.01 1.61
C ALA A 722 17.86 20.32 2.00
N ALA A 723 16.62 20.19 2.47
CA ALA A 723 15.80 21.35 2.80
C ALA A 723 16.36 22.16 4.00
N ASP A 724 17.18 21.52 4.82
CA ASP A 724 17.83 22.09 5.99
C ASP A 724 19.27 22.55 5.73
N PHE A 725 19.79 22.47 4.50
CA PHE A 725 21.14 22.93 4.19
C PHE A 725 21.26 24.46 4.25
N ASP A 726 22.26 24.93 4.98
CA ASP A 726 22.70 26.32 5.02
C ASP A 726 24.21 26.37 4.78
N ALA A 727 24.62 27.10 3.74
CA ALA A 727 26.02 27.22 3.34
C ALA A 727 26.88 27.93 4.38
N TYR A 728 26.31 28.79 5.23
CA TYR A 728 27.05 29.65 6.16
C TYR A 728 26.80 29.32 7.63
N TRP A 729 25.96 28.32 7.93
CA TRP A 729 25.70 27.91 9.30
C TRP A 729 26.99 27.44 10.00
N LYS A 730 27.17 27.89 11.24
CA LYS A 730 28.32 27.56 12.09
C LYS A 730 27.81 27.22 13.49
N ALA A 731 28.19 26.04 13.99
CA ALA A 731 27.83 25.50 15.30
C ALA A 731 28.44 26.29 16.47
#